data_AF-A0A2S5PF36-F1
#
_entry.id   AF-A0A2S5PF36-F1
#
_cell.length_a   1.000
_cell.length_b   1.000
_cell.length_c   1.000
_cell.angle_alpha   90.00
_cell.angle_beta   90.00
_cell.angle_gamma   90.00
#
_symmetry.space_group_name_H-M   'P 1'
#
loop_
_entity.id
_entity.type
_entity.pdbx_description
1 polymer ?
#
loop_
_entity_poly.entity_id
_entity_poly.type
_entity_poly.pdbx_seq_one_letter_code
_entity_poly.pdbx_strand_id
1 'polypeptide(L)'
;MRPTFRNRPRSGFEPNVRSRSNRWPATIGMMFLSLWAGLLLLLALKIPAAQAIEIEITERRIERDVLALYDSRAEKQSHETRIHQFAEMPLNFLGFRVNYHDINGSWPTPSETTGYRAVLTWFLEPMEAERAEALLNWLDSATDRGLKHVMLGEMAPGASDAGLAPLVRLHERLGLTHTGEYIDIAHKARVVAHNKSMVGFERPLDKVLPDYPVVVPVAGKSEAHLVLQADTRDGPMPSAVVATSAGGGFAASNFTIYFEPTSDRVLWVLNPFEFFRRALGWERMPVPDVTTLSGRRMYFSHVDGDGWNNLTEIEPFRDQERLSAEVIAEEAIIPFQDLPVSVAVIGGDLDPVLGGSRRGQAVARLLFALPHVEVASHTYTHPYNWSFFEDYNRQTEADAIARSLKPERPLREQFIGTLARLAGRDPPRGQYNPYIAGTDDLPRTYLKMPFELEQEVKGALKLSESFAPKGKKAKLYQWSGDTTPFAGAVRATRSAGVRNINGGDSRLDRAFPSVAYVPAIGRQAGAERQIYAANSNENTYTNDWTGPYYGFFLLEETLKNTEMPRRLKPFNLYYHMYSGEKAAALAAIKHFLRLARSSAVIPVPASLYAAIADDFYTTEIRKVDTEVWEVSNRGALQTVRFDDAGSLALDLDNSRGVLGATMHNGSLYVALDSAVDVARVALRAENRESPELSGRGAMLVEARWQIRNRREEDCGMSVDAEGFGRGDMIWRTRAGRAFEVVLFRGARELSREIVRAGADGLFRLQLEPDALDPVTLRFTCHE
;
A
#
# COMPACT_ATOMS: atom_id res chain seq x y z
N MET A 1 47.16 -28.39 -10.24
CA MET A 1 48.04 -29.58 -10.05
C MET A 1 47.88 -30.50 -11.27
N ARG A 2 48.95 -31.20 -11.69
CA ARG A 2 48.97 -32.11 -12.86
C ARG A 2 48.97 -33.61 -12.41
N PRO A 3 48.77 -34.59 -13.33
CA PRO A 3 48.08 -35.84 -13.02
C PRO A 3 48.96 -37.10 -13.00
N THR A 4 48.34 -38.26 -12.76
CA THR A 4 48.89 -39.61 -13.01
C THR A 4 48.11 -40.33 -14.12
N PHE A 5 48.73 -40.53 -15.30
CA PHE A 5 49.35 -41.79 -15.76
C PHE A 5 48.35 -42.93 -16.05
N ARG A 6 47.91 -43.08 -17.33
CA ARG A 6 48.50 -43.91 -18.43
C ARG A 6 48.00 -45.36 -18.45
N ASN A 7 47.43 -45.78 -19.58
CA ASN A 7 47.84 -47.02 -20.26
C ASN A 7 47.55 -46.99 -21.78
N ARG A 8 48.26 -47.84 -22.54
CA ARG A 8 48.35 -47.98 -24.01
C ARG A 8 48.57 -49.50 -24.30
N PRO A 9 48.54 -50.01 -25.55
CA PRO A 9 47.58 -49.84 -26.67
C PRO A 9 47.27 -51.20 -27.38
N ARG A 10 46.73 -51.17 -28.62
CA ARG A 10 46.36 -52.29 -29.54
C ARG A 10 45.02 -52.97 -29.19
N SER A 11 44.19 -53.45 -30.13
CA SER A 11 44.13 -53.49 -31.62
C SER A 11 42.82 -52.81 -32.08
N GLY A 12 42.49 -52.45 -33.33
CA GLY A 12 42.77 -52.98 -34.67
C GLY A 12 41.44 -53.42 -35.34
N PHE A 13 41.24 -53.09 -36.63
CA PHE A 13 40.07 -53.33 -37.52
C PHE A 13 39.10 -52.17 -37.82
N GLU A 14 38.55 -52.25 -39.05
CA GLU A 14 37.99 -51.19 -39.90
C GLU A 14 36.46 -51.04 -39.80
N PRO A 15 35.88 -49.95 -40.34
CA PRO A 15 34.55 -49.97 -40.93
C PRO A 15 34.58 -49.76 -42.46
N ASN A 16 33.86 -50.64 -43.18
CA ASN A 16 33.83 -50.74 -44.63
C ASN A 16 33.03 -49.61 -45.32
N VAL A 17 33.56 -49.06 -46.42
CA VAL A 17 32.79 -48.24 -47.37
C VAL A 17 32.12 -49.14 -48.40
N ARG A 18 30.79 -49.13 -48.48
CA ARG A 18 30.04 -49.61 -49.65
C ARG A 18 28.81 -48.74 -49.95
N SER A 19 29.01 -47.71 -50.76
CA SER A 19 27.92 -47.13 -51.53
C SER A 19 27.58 -48.06 -52.70
N ARG A 20 26.30 -48.40 -52.86
CA ARG A 20 25.79 -49.03 -54.09
C ARG A 20 24.89 -48.04 -54.80
N SER A 21 25.31 -47.63 -55.99
CA SER A 21 24.49 -46.90 -56.94
C SER A 21 23.43 -47.81 -57.53
N ASN A 22 22.21 -47.29 -57.70
CA ASN A 22 21.23 -47.85 -58.62
C ASN A 22 20.45 -46.68 -59.26
N ARG A 23 20.55 -46.57 -60.59
CA ARG A 23 19.81 -45.60 -61.41
C ARG A 23 18.51 -46.23 -61.90
N TRP A 24 17.35 -45.60 -61.70
CA TRP A 24 16.14 -45.76 -62.53
C TRP A 24 15.39 -44.40 -62.61
N PRO A 25 14.52 -44.16 -63.60
CA PRO A 25 14.53 -42.89 -64.35
C PRO A 25 13.53 -41.81 -63.88
N ALA A 26 13.78 -40.59 -64.37
CA ALA A 26 12.95 -39.42 -64.14
C ALA A 26 11.80 -39.32 -65.16
N THR A 27 10.54 -39.53 -64.71
CA THR A 27 9.35 -39.12 -65.50
C THR A 27 8.04 -38.88 -64.70
N ILE A 28 8.03 -38.95 -63.36
CA ILE A 28 6.79 -38.78 -62.55
C ILE A 28 6.90 -37.66 -61.48
N GLY A 29 7.84 -36.72 -61.66
CA GLY A 29 8.07 -35.62 -60.70
C GLY A 29 7.30 -34.32 -60.99
N MET A 30 6.94 -34.04 -62.24
CA MET A 30 6.46 -32.70 -62.65
C MET A 30 4.94 -32.49 -62.61
N MET A 31 4.14 -33.53 -62.37
CA MET A 31 2.67 -33.41 -62.39
C MET A 31 2.04 -33.22 -60.99
N PHE A 32 2.80 -33.51 -59.91
CA PHE A 32 2.32 -33.33 -58.53
C PHE A 32 2.64 -31.95 -57.94
N LEU A 33 3.74 -31.29 -58.34
CA LEU A 33 4.03 -29.93 -57.86
C LEU A 33 3.08 -28.86 -58.43
N SER A 34 2.59 -29.02 -59.66
CA SER A 34 1.68 -28.07 -60.31
C SER A 34 0.26 -28.12 -59.72
N LEU A 35 -0.22 -29.31 -59.32
CA LEU A 35 -1.50 -29.48 -58.63
C LEU A 35 -1.48 -28.92 -57.19
N TRP A 36 -0.38 -29.08 -56.45
CA TRP A 36 -0.25 -28.50 -55.11
C TRP A 36 -0.07 -26.98 -55.13
N ALA A 37 0.69 -26.43 -56.09
CA ALA A 37 0.80 -24.98 -56.26
C ALA A 37 -0.55 -24.34 -56.64
N GLY A 38 -1.33 -24.96 -57.53
CA GLY A 38 -2.67 -24.51 -57.89
C GLY A 38 -3.68 -24.57 -56.73
N LEU A 39 -3.64 -25.63 -55.92
CA LEU A 39 -4.52 -25.78 -54.76
C LEU A 39 -4.17 -24.76 -53.65
N LEU A 40 -2.89 -24.49 -53.41
CA LEU A 40 -2.44 -23.46 -52.48
C LEU A 40 -2.81 -22.04 -52.93
N LEU A 41 -2.75 -21.73 -54.23
CA LEU A 41 -3.24 -20.45 -54.76
C LEU A 41 -4.76 -20.29 -54.61
N LEU A 42 -5.53 -21.36 -54.85
CA LEU A 42 -6.99 -21.35 -54.69
C LEU A 42 -7.46 -21.33 -53.22
N LEU A 43 -6.65 -21.84 -52.29
CA LEU A 43 -6.86 -21.67 -50.85
C LEU A 43 -6.49 -20.25 -50.38
N ALA A 44 -5.41 -19.66 -50.91
CA ALA A 44 -5.05 -18.27 -50.62
C ALA A 44 -6.11 -17.26 -51.09
N LEU A 45 -6.78 -17.53 -52.22
CA LEU A 45 -7.89 -16.73 -52.76
C LEU A 45 -9.24 -16.95 -52.04
N LYS A 46 -9.29 -17.80 -51.01
CA LYS A 46 -10.47 -18.03 -50.15
C LYS A 46 -10.24 -17.75 -48.67
N ILE A 47 -9.11 -17.14 -48.31
CA ILE A 47 -9.02 -16.43 -47.04
C ILE A 47 -9.98 -15.24 -47.18
N PRO A 48 -11.07 -15.13 -46.41
CA PRO A 48 -11.83 -13.89 -46.39
C PRO A 48 -10.83 -12.81 -45.97
N ALA A 49 -10.68 -11.76 -46.78
CA ALA A 49 -9.86 -10.62 -46.42
C ALA A 49 -10.24 -10.26 -44.99
N ALA A 50 -9.28 -10.34 -44.06
CA ALA A 50 -9.55 -10.11 -42.66
C ALA A 50 -10.09 -8.69 -42.58
N GLN A 51 -11.41 -8.57 -42.46
CA GLN A 51 -12.04 -7.31 -42.19
C GLN A 51 -11.38 -6.89 -40.89
N ALA A 52 -10.61 -5.81 -40.97
CA ALA A 52 -10.22 -5.10 -39.77
C ALA A 52 -11.55 -4.80 -39.08
N ILE A 53 -11.84 -5.56 -38.03
CA ILE A 53 -12.91 -5.21 -37.12
C ILE A 53 -12.39 -3.90 -36.56
N GLU A 54 -12.91 -2.78 -37.06
CA GLU A 54 -12.88 -1.52 -36.34
C GLU A 54 -13.61 -1.81 -35.04
N ILE A 55 -12.84 -2.24 -34.04
CA ILE A 55 -13.26 -2.24 -32.66
C ILE A 55 -13.36 -0.75 -32.36
N GLU A 56 -14.53 -0.19 -32.60
CA GLU A 56 -14.87 1.16 -32.19
C GLU A 56 -14.84 1.14 -30.66
N ILE A 57 -13.68 1.45 -30.10
CA ILE A 57 -13.47 1.51 -28.65
C ILE A 57 -14.25 2.72 -28.17
N THR A 58 -15.51 2.47 -27.77
CA THR A 58 -16.30 3.47 -27.06
C THR A 58 -15.51 3.87 -25.83
N GLU A 59 -15.18 5.16 -25.76
CA GLU A 59 -14.49 5.74 -24.63
C GLU A 59 -15.21 5.41 -23.32
N ARG A 60 -14.51 4.84 -22.34
CA ARG A 60 -15.16 4.35 -21.12
C ARG A 60 -14.39 4.63 -19.84
N ARG A 61 -15.13 4.93 -18.78
CA ARG A 61 -14.60 5.02 -17.41
C ARG A 61 -14.12 3.64 -16.96
N ILE A 62 -12.99 3.60 -16.26
CA ILE A 62 -12.54 2.40 -15.57
C ILE A 62 -13.22 2.36 -14.19
N GLU A 63 -14.12 1.41 -14.01
CA GLU A 63 -14.80 1.16 -12.75
C GLU A 63 -13.81 0.60 -11.71
N ARG A 64 -13.56 1.39 -10.67
CA ARG A 64 -12.61 1.09 -9.58
C ARG A 64 -13.30 0.71 -8.27
N ASP A 65 -14.61 0.94 -8.16
CA ASP A 65 -15.33 0.87 -6.90
C ASP A 65 -15.85 -0.55 -6.61
N VAL A 66 -15.55 -1.06 -5.42
CA VAL A 66 -16.00 -2.35 -4.89
C VAL A 66 -16.81 -2.09 -3.62
N LEU A 67 -18.02 -2.65 -3.57
CA LEU A 67 -18.91 -2.51 -2.42
C LEU A 67 -18.68 -3.67 -1.45
N ALA A 68 -18.08 -3.40 -0.29
CA ALA A 68 -17.90 -4.37 0.77
C ALA A 68 -19.16 -4.42 1.65
N LEU A 69 -19.84 -5.56 1.68
CA LEU A 69 -20.94 -5.82 2.62
C LEU A 69 -20.39 -6.47 3.89
N TYR A 70 -20.78 -5.94 5.05
CA TYR A 70 -20.41 -6.47 6.37
C TYR A 70 -21.61 -6.46 7.31
N ASP A 71 -21.52 -7.19 8.44
CA ASP A 71 -22.56 -7.26 9.47
C ASP A 71 -22.05 -6.64 10.78
N SER A 72 -22.55 -5.45 11.13
CA SER A 72 -22.15 -4.73 12.35
C SER A 72 -22.51 -5.43 13.66
N ARG A 73 -23.29 -6.52 13.63
CA ARG A 73 -23.55 -7.38 14.80
C ARG A 73 -22.36 -8.28 15.13
N ALA A 74 -21.51 -8.58 14.15
CA ALA A 74 -20.28 -9.37 14.31
C ALA A 74 -19.01 -8.51 14.23
N GLU A 75 -18.94 -7.57 13.28
CA GLU A 75 -17.79 -6.69 13.04
C GLU A 75 -18.26 -5.23 13.12
N LYS A 76 -18.23 -4.65 14.34
CA LYS A 76 -18.98 -3.44 14.70
C LYS A 76 -18.66 -2.23 13.82
N GLN A 77 -17.39 -2.04 13.47
CA GLN A 77 -16.95 -0.96 12.57
C GLN A 77 -16.33 -1.50 11.29
N SER A 78 -16.48 -0.77 10.18
CA SER A 78 -15.93 -1.15 8.88
C SER A 78 -14.42 -1.46 8.91
N HIS A 79 -13.65 -0.72 9.72
CA HIS A 79 -12.21 -0.91 9.87
C HIS A 79 -11.81 -2.13 10.75
N GLU A 80 -12.75 -2.67 11.53
CA GLU A 80 -12.60 -3.91 12.30
C GLU A 80 -12.88 -5.15 11.42
N THR A 81 -13.50 -4.97 10.25
CA THR A 81 -13.86 -6.08 9.36
C THR A 81 -12.64 -6.78 8.79
N ARG A 82 -12.72 -8.11 8.64
CA ARG A 82 -11.74 -8.92 7.88
C ARG A 82 -11.53 -8.42 6.44
N ILE A 83 -12.54 -7.77 5.86
CA ILE A 83 -12.45 -7.16 4.53
C ILE A 83 -11.46 -5.99 4.55
N HIS A 84 -11.55 -5.10 5.54
CA HIS A 84 -10.58 -4.01 5.70
C HIS A 84 -9.19 -4.51 6.10
N GLN A 85 -9.13 -5.41 7.09
CA GLN A 85 -7.87 -5.92 7.63
C GLN A 85 -7.05 -6.68 6.59
N PHE A 86 -7.69 -7.50 5.73
CA PHE A 86 -6.96 -8.42 4.83
C PHE A 86 -7.20 -8.16 3.34
N ALA A 87 -8.42 -7.84 2.92
CA ALA A 87 -8.78 -7.77 1.49
C ALA A 87 -8.55 -6.39 0.85
N GLU A 88 -8.71 -5.29 1.60
CA GLU A 88 -8.62 -3.94 1.04
C GLU A 88 -7.21 -3.60 0.53
N MET A 89 -6.12 -4.02 1.18
CA MET A 89 -4.76 -3.74 0.68
C MET A 89 -4.49 -4.39 -0.69
N PRO A 90 -4.72 -5.70 -0.91
CA PRO A 90 -4.63 -6.31 -2.24
C PRO A 90 -5.52 -5.63 -3.29
N LEU A 91 -6.71 -5.16 -2.91
CA LEU A 91 -7.60 -4.41 -3.79
C LEU A 91 -7.04 -3.03 -4.13
N ASN A 92 -6.56 -2.26 -3.16
CA ASN A 92 -5.87 -0.98 -3.37
C ASN A 92 -4.65 -1.15 -4.29
N PHE A 93 -3.84 -2.19 -4.08
CA PHE A 93 -2.68 -2.52 -4.92
C PHE A 93 -3.06 -2.79 -6.39
N LEU A 94 -4.24 -3.37 -6.64
CA LEU A 94 -4.77 -3.60 -7.98
C LEU A 94 -5.51 -2.36 -8.55
N GLY A 95 -5.55 -1.25 -7.81
CA GLY A 95 -6.24 -0.03 -8.21
C GLY A 95 -7.74 -0.03 -7.93
N PHE A 96 -8.23 -0.82 -6.98
CA PHE A 96 -9.63 -0.78 -6.54
C PHE A 96 -9.81 0.00 -5.24
N ARG A 97 -10.94 0.69 -5.14
CA ARG A 97 -11.41 1.41 -3.95
C ARG A 97 -12.49 0.58 -3.28
N VAL A 98 -12.43 0.43 -1.96
CA VAL A 98 -13.44 -0.28 -1.19
C VAL A 98 -14.32 0.74 -0.47
N ASN A 99 -15.63 0.62 -0.65
CA ASN A 99 -16.64 1.39 0.07
C ASN A 99 -17.50 0.40 0.89
N TYR A 100 -17.76 0.72 2.17
CA TYR A 100 -18.38 -0.22 3.10
C TYR A 100 -19.87 0.04 3.27
N HIS A 101 -20.65 -1.04 3.40
CA HIS A 101 -22.07 -0.99 3.70
C HIS A 101 -22.46 -2.07 4.71
N ASP A 102 -23.09 -1.64 5.82
CA ASP A 102 -23.61 -2.52 6.86
C ASP A 102 -24.98 -3.08 6.43
N ILE A 103 -25.10 -4.41 6.35
CA ILE A 103 -26.34 -5.09 5.95
C ILE A 103 -27.50 -4.86 6.94
N ASN A 104 -27.25 -4.34 8.14
CA ASN A 104 -28.29 -3.96 9.11
C ASN A 104 -28.95 -2.60 8.78
N GLY A 105 -28.34 -1.81 7.88
CA GLY A 105 -28.90 -0.57 7.37
C GLY A 105 -29.97 -0.75 6.28
N SER A 106 -30.28 0.34 5.59
CA SER A 106 -31.14 0.34 4.40
C SER A 106 -30.35 -0.09 3.16
N TRP A 107 -30.79 -1.16 2.49
CA TRP A 107 -30.14 -1.71 1.31
C TRP A 107 -29.87 -0.67 0.19
N PRO A 108 -28.69 -0.70 -0.47
CA PRO A 108 -28.36 0.26 -1.52
C PRO A 108 -29.24 0.09 -2.75
N THR A 109 -29.70 1.21 -3.30
CA THR A 109 -30.50 1.26 -4.52
C THR A 109 -29.67 0.94 -5.78
N PRO A 110 -30.30 0.61 -6.92
CA PRO A 110 -29.62 0.48 -8.20
C PRO A 110 -28.82 1.73 -8.61
N SER A 111 -29.32 2.93 -8.27
CA SER A 111 -28.61 4.20 -8.49
C SER A 111 -27.34 4.34 -7.65
N GLU A 112 -27.38 3.95 -6.36
CA GLU A 112 -26.22 4.02 -5.46
C GLU A 112 -25.14 2.98 -5.80
N THR A 113 -25.52 1.92 -6.53
CA THR A 113 -24.60 0.88 -7.04
C THR A 113 -24.13 1.11 -8.49
N THR A 114 -24.51 2.23 -9.12
CA THR A 114 -24.09 2.55 -10.49
C THR A 114 -22.59 2.88 -10.55
N GLY A 115 -21.87 2.24 -11.47
CA GLY A 115 -20.42 2.42 -11.65
C GLY A 115 -19.53 1.65 -10.65
N TYR A 116 -20.13 0.82 -9.78
CA TYR A 116 -19.42 -0.19 -9.02
C TYR A 116 -19.12 -1.40 -9.91
N ARG A 117 -17.88 -1.89 -9.84
CA ARG A 117 -17.44 -3.08 -10.58
C ARG A 117 -17.93 -4.38 -9.94
N ALA A 118 -18.02 -4.39 -8.61
CA ALA A 118 -18.30 -5.61 -7.86
C ALA A 118 -18.88 -5.34 -6.46
N VAL A 119 -19.50 -6.39 -5.92
CA VAL A 119 -19.82 -6.56 -4.50
C VAL A 119 -18.84 -7.59 -3.92
N LEU A 120 -18.30 -7.31 -2.73
CA LEU A 120 -17.48 -8.22 -1.94
C LEU A 120 -18.24 -8.60 -0.66
N THR A 121 -18.36 -9.91 -0.40
CA THR A 121 -18.94 -10.46 0.83
C THR A 121 -17.94 -11.35 1.53
N TRP A 122 -17.74 -11.15 2.84
CA TRP A 122 -16.94 -12.04 3.68
C TRP A 122 -17.46 -11.99 5.12
N PHE A 123 -18.45 -12.82 5.44
CA PHE A 123 -19.09 -12.82 6.77
C PHE A 123 -18.33 -13.71 7.76
N LEU A 124 -18.39 -13.37 9.05
CA LEU A 124 -17.84 -14.15 10.17
C LEU A 124 -18.89 -15.07 10.77
N GLU A 125 -19.97 -14.48 11.29
CA GLU A 125 -21.05 -15.20 11.98
C GLU A 125 -22.27 -15.43 11.06
N PRO A 126 -23.12 -16.42 11.37
CA PRO A 126 -24.45 -16.53 10.77
C PRO A 126 -25.34 -15.31 11.05
N MET A 127 -26.22 -15.00 10.09
CA MET A 127 -27.23 -13.97 10.22
C MET A 127 -28.65 -14.53 10.32
N GLU A 128 -29.60 -13.71 10.80
CA GLU A 128 -31.01 -14.11 10.87
C GLU A 128 -31.53 -14.49 9.47
N ALA A 129 -32.45 -15.46 9.42
CA ALA A 129 -32.97 -16.00 8.16
C ALA A 129 -33.53 -14.91 7.23
N GLU A 130 -34.30 -13.96 7.76
CA GLU A 130 -34.87 -12.84 6.99
C GLU A 130 -33.78 -11.89 6.47
N ARG A 131 -32.66 -11.75 7.19
CA ARG A 131 -31.51 -10.94 6.78
C ARG A 131 -30.73 -11.62 5.66
N ALA A 132 -30.52 -12.93 5.78
CA ALA A 132 -29.90 -13.77 4.76
C ALA A 132 -30.73 -13.80 3.46
N GLU A 133 -32.05 -13.92 3.56
CA GLU A 133 -32.97 -13.85 2.42
C GLU A 133 -32.97 -12.47 1.76
N ALA A 134 -32.96 -11.39 2.55
CA ALA A 134 -32.85 -10.02 2.02
C ALA A 134 -31.52 -9.79 1.28
N LEU A 135 -30.40 -10.27 1.85
CA LEU A 135 -29.08 -10.24 1.24
C LEU A 135 -29.04 -11.00 -0.09
N LEU A 136 -29.56 -12.24 -0.12
CA LEU A 136 -29.58 -13.07 -1.32
C LEU A 136 -30.43 -12.46 -2.44
N ASN A 137 -31.60 -11.91 -2.12
CA ASN A 137 -32.45 -11.22 -3.10
C ASN A 137 -31.79 -9.92 -3.62
N TRP A 138 -31.10 -9.18 -2.75
CA TRP A 138 -30.37 -7.98 -3.16
C TRP A 138 -29.16 -8.32 -4.05
N LEU A 139 -28.37 -9.36 -3.70
CA LEU A 139 -27.27 -9.87 -4.50
C LEU A 139 -27.74 -10.40 -5.86
N ASP A 140 -28.87 -11.14 -5.89
CA ASP A 140 -29.49 -11.63 -7.12
C ASP A 140 -29.80 -10.46 -8.06
N SER A 141 -30.46 -9.41 -7.54
CA SER A 141 -30.75 -8.19 -8.28
C SER A 141 -29.50 -7.41 -8.72
N ALA A 142 -28.48 -7.31 -7.87
CA ALA A 142 -27.23 -6.58 -8.18
C ALA A 142 -26.41 -7.29 -9.26
N THR A 143 -26.28 -8.61 -9.17
CA THR A 143 -25.55 -9.42 -10.15
C THR A 143 -26.28 -9.55 -11.48
N ASP A 144 -27.62 -9.48 -11.50
CA ASP A 144 -28.41 -9.39 -12.73
C ASP A 144 -28.14 -8.10 -13.53
N ARG A 145 -27.82 -7.00 -12.83
CA ARG A 145 -27.38 -5.74 -13.44
C ARG A 145 -25.91 -5.74 -13.89
N GLY A 146 -25.19 -6.85 -13.73
CA GLY A 146 -23.80 -7.01 -14.17
C GLY A 146 -22.73 -6.68 -13.13
N LEU A 147 -23.09 -6.34 -11.88
CA LEU A 147 -22.08 -6.26 -10.81
C LEU A 147 -21.50 -7.66 -10.57
N LYS A 148 -20.18 -7.75 -10.47
CA LYS A 148 -19.51 -9.02 -10.14
C LYS A 148 -19.68 -9.35 -8.66
N HIS A 149 -19.81 -10.62 -8.32
CA HIS A 149 -19.83 -11.05 -6.92
C HIS A 149 -18.52 -11.73 -6.54
N VAL A 150 -17.77 -11.10 -5.63
CA VAL A 150 -16.59 -11.68 -5.01
C VAL A 150 -16.98 -12.22 -3.64
N MET A 151 -16.93 -13.53 -3.50
CA MET A 151 -17.37 -14.26 -2.33
C MET A 151 -16.19 -14.96 -1.66
N LEU A 152 -15.87 -14.51 -0.44
CA LEU A 152 -14.92 -15.17 0.44
C LEU A 152 -15.71 -15.74 1.62
N GLY A 153 -15.61 -17.04 1.88
CA GLY A 153 -16.45 -17.70 2.88
C GLY A 153 -17.83 -18.10 2.36
N GLU A 154 -18.84 -17.94 3.19
CA GLU A 154 -20.24 -18.25 2.87
C GLU A 154 -21.02 -17.03 2.34
N MET A 155 -22.02 -17.28 1.50
CA MET A 155 -22.73 -16.23 0.77
C MET A 155 -23.70 -15.46 1.67
N ALA A 156 -24.43 -16.23 2.49
CA ALA A 156 -25.43 -15.78 3.44
C ALA A 156 -25.53 -16.85 4.54
N PRO A 157 -24.52 -16.97 5.43
CA PRO A 157 -24.55 -17.96 6.51
C PRO A 157 -25.80 -17.72 7.37
N GLY A 158 -26.57 -18.78 7.66
CA GLY A 158 -27.88 -18.67 8.33
C GLY A 158 -29.10 -18.54 7.40
N ALA A 159 -28.93 -18.63 6.08
CA ALA A 159 -30.06 -18.70 5.13
C ALA A 159 -30.98 -19.91 5.40
N SER A 160 -32.30 -19.69 5.28
CA SER A 160 -33.32 -20.74 5.34
C SER A 160 -33.50 -21.44 3.97
N ASP A 161 -34.31 -22.50 3.94
CA ASP A 161 -34.76 -23.15 2.69
C ASP A 161 -35.39 -22.16 1.67
N ALA A 162 -36.01 -21.07 2.13
CA ALA A 162 -36.57 -20.04 1.24
C ALA A 162 -35.48 -19.23 0.51
N GLY A 163 -34.27 -19.14 1.09
CA GLY A 163 -33.09 -18.56 0.46
C GLY A 163 -32.43 -19.45 -0.61
N LEU A 164 -32.79 -20.74 -0.71
CA LEU A 164 -32.11 -21.67 -1.60
C LEU A 164 -32.23 -21.29 -3.09
N ALA A 165 -33.38 -20.78 -3.53
CA ALA A 165 -33.59 -20.43 -4.93
C ALA A 165 -32.69 -19.26 -5.44
N PRO A 166 -32.57 -18.10 -4.76
CA PRO A 166 -31.59 -17.08 -5.14
C PRO A 166 -30.14 -17.55 -4.91
N LEU A 167 -29.86 -18.34 -3.88
CA LEU A 167 -28.52 -18.91 -3.63
C LEU A 167 -28.04 -19.77 -4.82
N VAL A 168 -28.90 -20.61 -5.39
CA VAL A 168 -28.59 -21.40 -6.59
C VAL A 168 -28.32 -20.50 -7.79
N ARG A 169 -29.16 -19.50 -8.07
CA ARG A 169 -28.96 -18.55 -9.18
C ARG A 169 -27.63 -17.80 -9.07
N LEU A 170 -27.24 -17.40 -7.86
CA LEU A 170 -25.96 -16.72 -7.62
C LEU A 170 -24.75 -17.62 -7.88
N HIS A 171 -24.80 -18.90 -7.47
CA HIS A 171 -23.79 -19.89 -7.87
C HIS A 171 -23.76 -20.10 -9.40
N GLU A 172 -24.92 -20.17 -10.06
CA GLU A 172 -25.00 -20.32 -11.52
C GLU A 172 -24.37 -19.14 -12.27
N ARG A 173 -24.56 -17.90 -11.80
CA ARG A 173 -23.88 -16.70 -12.35
C ARG A 173 -22.36 -16.75 -12.14
N LEU A 174 -21.88 -17.41 -11.09
CA LEU A 174 -20.45 -17.70 -10.88
C LEU A 174 -19.94 -18.89 -11.71
N GLY A 175 -20.81 -19.60 -12.43
CA GLY A 175 -20.45 -20.79 -13.20
C GLY A 175 -20.33 -22.06 -12.35
N LEU A 176 -21.03 -22.12 -11.22
CA LEU A 176 -21.02 -23.23 -10.26
C LEU A 176 -22.43 -23.82 -10.13
N THR A 177 -22.53 -25.15 -9.97
CA THR A 177 -23.77 -25.84 -9.61
C THR A 177 -23.76 -26.10 -8.10
N HIS A 178 -24.71 -25.50 -7.39
CA HIS A 178 -24.93 -25.74 -5.96
C HIS A 178 -25.69 -27.06 -5.76
N THR A 179 -25.19 -27.96 -4.90
CA THR A 179 -25.82 -29.28 -4.65
C THR A 179 -26.60 -29.36 -3.33
N GLY A 180 -26.43 -28.39 -2.44
CA GLY A 180 -26.95 -28.46 -1.06
C GLY A 180 -26.24 -29.50 -0.17
N GLU A 181 -25.10 -30.05 -0.59
CA GLU A 181 -24.28 -30.96 0.24
C GLU A 181 -23.08 -30.23 0.86
N TYR A 182 -22.66 -30.69 2.04
CA TYR A 182 -21.52 -30.17 2.80
C TYR A 182 -20.68 -31.35 3.32
N ILE A 183 -19.36 -31.18 3.42
CA ILE A 183 -18.42 -32.22 3.84
C ILE A 183 -17.80 -31.83 5.19
N ASP A 184 -18.39 -32.28 6.30
CA ASP A 184 -17.89 -31.97 7.65
C ASP A 184 -16.57 -32.66 7.99
N ILE A 185 -16.36 -33.89 7.49
CA ILE A 185 -15.20 -34.72 7.83
C ILE A 185 -14.44 -35.13 6.56
N ALA A 186 -13.63 -34.21 6.05
CA ALA A 186 -12.85 -34.34 4.82
C ALA A 186 -11.69 -35.37 4.86
N HIS A 187 -11.69 -36.33 5.78
CA HIS A 187 -10.66 -37.37 5.94
C HIS A 187 -10.45 -38.28 4.70
N LYS A 188 -11.49 -38.44 3.86
CA LYS A 188 -11.43 -39.13 2.56
C LYS A 188 -11.32 -38.19 1.37
N ALA A 189 -11.40 -36.88 1.61
CA ALA A 189 -11.31 -35.89 0.54
C ALA A 189 -9.92 -35.93 -0.09
N ARG A 190 -9.88 -35.85 -1.41
CA ARG A 190 -8.63 -35.82 -2.19
C ARG A 190 -8.59 -34.59 -3.08
N VAL A 191 -7.44 -33.92 -3.15
CA VAL A 191 -7.19 -32.87 -4.13
C VAL A 191 -7.15 -33.50 -5.52
N VAL A 192 -8.01 -33.06 -6.44
CA VAL A 192 -8.04 -33.54 -7.84
C VAL A 192 -7.53 -32.52 -8.84
N ALA A 193 -7.60 -31.22 -8.54
CA ALA A 193 -6.93 -30.16 -9.29
C ALA A 193 -6.45 -29.05 -8.34
N HIS A 194 -5.25 -28.52 -8.57
CA HIS A 194 -4.64 -27.49 -7.71
C HIS A 194 -3.73 -26.54 -8.50
N ASN A 195 -4.19 -25.30 -8.67
CA ASN A 195 -3.41 -24.19 -9.18
C ASN A 195 -2.56 -23.58 -8.05
N LYS A 196 -1.28 -23.95 -8.01
CA LYS A 196 -0.31 -23.48 -7.01
C LYS A 196 0.01 -21.97 -7.06
N SER A 197 -0.34 -21.26 -8.14
CA SER A 197 -0.20 -19.79 -8.16
C SER A 197 -1.39 -19.07 -7.51
N MET A 198 -2.53 -19.76 -7.35
CA MET A 198 -3.75 -19.25 -6.74
C MET A 198 -3.92 -19.72 -5.29
N VAL A 199 -3.59 -20.97 -4.98
CA VAL A 199 -3.81 -21.55 -3.64
C VAL A 199 -2.54 -22.18 -3.11
N GLY A 200 -2.25 -21.95 -1.84
CA GLY A 200 -0.98 -22.28 -1.18
C GLY A 200 0.01 -21.11 -1.20
N PHE A 201 -0.47 -19.87 -1.03
CA PHE A 201 0.29 -18.63 -1.29
C PHE A 201 1.41 -18.38 -0.28
N GLU A 202 1.10 -18.25 1.02
CA GLU A 202 2.11 -18.03 2.08
C GLU A 202 2.39 -19.31 2.89
N ARG A 203 1.47 -20.27 2.83
CA ARG A 203 1.60 -21.61 3.41
C ARG A 203 1.09 -22.67 2.43
N PRO A 204 1.65 -23.90 2.42
CA PRO A 204 1.04 -25.00 1.68
C PRO A 204 -0.34 -25.36 2.25
N LEU A 205 -1.17 -26.04 1.45
CA LEU A 205 -2.42 -26.65 1.92
C LEU A 205 -2.14 -27.70 3.00
N ASP A 206 -3.05 -27.80 3.97
CA ASP A 206 -2.99 -28.81 5.02
C ASP A 206 -3.15 -30.23 4.47
N LYS A 207 -2.47 -31.19 5.13
CA LYS A 207 -2.58 -32.62 4.80
C LYS A 207 -3.94 -33.21 5.16
N VAL A 208 -4.54 -32.68 6.24
CA VAL A 208 -5.93 -32.92 6.60
C VAL A 208 -6.69 -31.71 6.10
N LEU A 209 -7.52 -31.91 5.08
CA LEU A 209 -8.31 -30.82 4.52
C LEU A 209 -9.38 -30.40 5.54
N PRO A 210 -9.73 -29.10 5.61
CA PRO A 210 -10.88 -28.65 6.38
C PRO A 210 -12.19 -29.09 5.69
N ASP A 211 -13.29 -28.81 6.34
CA ASP A 211 -14.65 -28.92 5.81
C ASP A 211 -14.93 -27.92 4.68
N TYR A 212 -15.93 -28.24 3.83
CA TYR A 212 -16.30 -27.41 2.68
C TYR A 212 -17.68 -27.73 2.09
N PRO A 213 -18.33 -26.76 1.43
CA PRO A 213 -19.54 -26.98 0.64
C PRO A 213 -19.24 -27.72 -0.67
N VAL A 214 -20.20 -28.53 -1.15
CA VAL A 214 -20.12 -29.19 -2.46
C VAL A 214 -20.71 -28.28 -3.52
N VAL A 215 -19.84 -27.71 -4.36
CA VAL A 215 -20.21 -26.88 -5.52
C VAL A 215 -19.47 -27.34 -6.76
N VAL A 216 -20.19 -27.81 -7.76
CA VAL A 216 -19.60 -28.45 -8.96
C VAL A 216 -19.28 -27.37 -10.00
N PRO A 217 -18.05 -27.26 -10.52
CA PRO A 217 -17.72 -26.25 -11.53
C PRO A 217 -18.34 -26.60 -12.89
N VAL A 218 -19.00 -25.62 -13.52
CA VAL A 218 -19.59 -25.78 -14.86
C VAL A 218 -18.52 -25.52 -15.92
N ALA A 219 -18.21 -26.56 -16.70
CA ALA A 219 -17.17 -26.51 -17.73
C ALA A 219 -17.37 -25.34 -18.70
N GLY A 220 -16.32 -24.54 -18.90
CA GLY A 220 -16.34 -23.35 -19.77
C GLY A 220 -17.02 -22.11 -19.20
N LYS A 221 -17.70 -22.19 -18.03
CA LYS A 221 -18.27 -21.02 -17.33
C LYS A 221 -17.40 -20.52 -16.18
N SER A 222 -16.68 -21.41 -15.51
CA SER A 222 -15.75 -21.09 -14.42
C SER A 222 -14.38 -21.75 -14.61
N GLU A 223 -13.32 -21.07 -14.16
CA GLU A 223 -12.00 -21.65 -13.96
C GLU A 223 -11.86 -22.06 -12.49
N ALA A 224 -11.81 -23.37 -12.23
CA ALA A 224 -11.61 -23.89 -10.87
C ALA A 224 -10.11 -24.00 -10.55
N HIS A 225 -9.70 -23.34 -9.46
CA HIS A 225 -8.30 -23.25 -9.03
C HIS A 225 -7.93 -24.25 -7.95
N LEU A 226 -8.89 -24.68 -7.13
CA LEU A 226 -8.75 -25.84 -6.25
C LEU A 226 -10.04 -26.67 -6.32
N VAL A 227 -9.89 -27.93 -6.71
CA VAL A 227 -10.97 -28.91 -6.76
C VAL A 227 -10.63 -30.08 -5.86
N LEU A 228 -11.55 -30.39 -4.95
CA LEU A 228 -11.51 -31.53 -4.04
C LEU A 228 -12.54 -32.56 -4.50
N GLN A 229 -12.33 -33.84 -4.21
CA GLN A 229 -13.32 -34.89 -4.40
C GLN A 229 -13.54 -35.63 -3.08
N ALA A 230 -14.79 -35.78 -2.67
CA ALA A 230 -15.22 -36.60 -1.54
C ALA A 230 -16.45 -37.44 -1.90
N ASP A 231 -16.76 -38.43 -1.08
CA ASP A 231 -17.99 -39.20 -1.15
C ASP A 231 -19.16 -38.33 -0.65
N THR A 232 -20.19 -38.13 -1.48
CA THR A 232 -21.44 -37.44 -1.13
C THR A 232 -22.62 -38.42 -1.14
N ARG A 233 -23.86 -37.97 -0.85
CA ARG A 233 -25.04 -38.83 -0.90
C ARG A 233 -25.28 -39.45 -2.27
N ASP A 234 -24.99 -38.70 -3.34
CA ASP A 234 -25.12 -39.13 -4.73
C ASP A 234 -23.83 -39.80 -5.29
N GLY A 235 -22.85 -40.08 -4.42
CA GLY A 235 -21.58 -40.73 -4.75
C GLY A 235 -20.40 -39.75 -4.80
N PRO A 236 -19.25 -40.16 -5.36
CA PRO A 236 -18.05 -39.31 -5.32
C PRO A 236 -18.15 -38.09 -6.26
N MET A 237 -18.26 -36.88 -5.72
CA MET A 237 -18.40 -35.64 -6.51
C MET A 237 -17.17 -34.71 -6.39
N PRO A 238 -16.82 -33.98 -7.48
CA PRO A 238 -15.83 -32.91 -7.42
C PRO A 238 -16.46 -31.58 -6.94
N SER A 239 -15.92 -30.99 -5.87
CA SER A 239 -16.25 -29.63 -5.41
C SER A 239 -15.12 -28.65 -5.72
N ALA A 240 -15.44 -27.52 -6.37
CA ALA A 240 -14.52 -26.43 -6.59
C ALA A 240 -14.53 -25.46 -5.40
N VAL A 241 -13.62 -25.65 -4.45
CA VAL A 241 -13.52 -24.80 -3.24
C VAL A 241 -12.88 -23.44 -3.49
N VAL A 242 -12.21 -23.26 -4.63
CA VAL A 242 -11.77 -21.94 -5.13
C VAL A 242 -11.97 -21.89 -6.65
N ALA A 243 -12.69 -20.89 -7.15
CA ALA A 243 -12.98 -20.69 -8.58
C ALA A 243 -13.15 -19.20 -8.94
N THR A 244 -12.93 -18.86 -10.22
CA THR A 244 -13.23 -17.54 -10.78
C THR A 244 -13.96 -17.63 -12.12
N SER A 245 -14.75 -16.63 -12.47
CA SER A 245 -15.52 -16.58 -13.71
C SER A 245 -15.73 -15.13 -14.19
N ALA A 246 -16.43 -14.95 -15.31
CA ALA A 246 -16.79 -13.60 -15.77
C ALA A 246 -17.64 -12.83 -14.75
N GLY A 247 -18.51 -13.54 -14.01
CA GLY A 247 -19.42 -13.00 -13.00
C GLY A 247 -18.81 -12.76 -11.62
N GLY A 248 -17.55 -13.16 -11.37
CA GLY A 248 -16.91 -12.94 -10.08
C GLY A 248 -15.94 -14.03 -9.64
N GLY A 249 -15.90 -14.31 -8.33
CA GLY A 249 -15.03 -15.32 -7.75
C GLY A 249 -15.57 -15.88 -6.45
N PHE A 250 -15.28 -17.15 -6.20
CA PHE A 250 -15.70 -17.92 -5.04
C PHE A 250 -14.46 -18.55 -4.37
N ALA A 251 -14.34 -18.40 -3.06
CA ALA A 251 -13.41 -19.15 -2.23
C ALA A 251 -14.08 -19.55 -0.91
N ALA A 252 -14.22 -20.85 -0.66
CA ALA A 252 -14.83 -21.38 0.57
C ALA A 252 -14.01 -20.98 1.82
N SER A 253 -14.69 -20.83 2.96
CA SER A 253 -14.19 -20.20 4.20
C SER A 253 -12.77 -20.63 4.55
N ASN A 254 -12.56 -21.94 4.71
CA ASN A 254 -11.30 -22.52 5.21
C ASN A 254 -10.20 -22.66 4.14
N PHE A 255 -10.38 -22.03 2.97
CA PHE A 255 -9.40 -21.94 1.88
C PHE A 255 -8.98 -20.49 1.57
N THR A 256 -9.44 -19.52 2.36
CA THR A 256 -9.10 -18.09 2.22
C THR A 256 -7.82 -17.74 2.98
N ILE A 257 -7.91 -17.71 4.30
CA ILE A 257 -6.82 -17.48 5.26
C ILE A 257 -6.71 -18.67 6.22
N TYR A 258 -5.58 -18.75 6.92
CA TYR A 258 -5.33 -19.70 7.99
C TYR A 258 -4.94 -18.94 9.26
N PHE A 259 -5.50 -19.38 10.38
CA PHE A 259 -5.18 -18.91 11.71
C PHE A 259 -4.24 -19.92 12.40
N GLU A 260 -3.04 -19.49 12.79
CA GLU A 260 -2.03 -20.31 13.47
C GLU A 260 -2.25 -20.25 15.00
N PRO A 261 -2.84 -21.28 15.63
CA PRO A 261 -3.39 -21.14 16.98
C PRO A 261 -2.35 -20.97 18.10
N THR A 262 -1.09 -21.28 17.82
CA THR A 262 0.01 -21.19 18.80
C THR A 262 0.68 -19.82 18.86
N SER A 263 0.49 -18.99 17.84
CA SER A 263 1.18 -17.71 17.65
C SER A 263 0.24 -16.54 17.42
N ASP A 264 -1.07 -16.80 17.33
CA ASP A 264 -2.12 -15.82 17.01
C ASP A 264 -1.89 -15.16 15.63
N ARG A 265 -1.39 -15.94 14.67
CA ARG A 265 -0.99 -15.43 13.35
C ARG A 265 -1.98 -15.75 12.23
N VAL A 266 -2.17 -14.80 11.33
CA VAL A 266 -2.92 -14.97 10.08
C VAL A 266 -1.95 -15.15 8.93
N LEU A 267 -2.20 -16.15 8.07
CA LEU A 267 -1.47 -16.41 6.83
C LEU A 267 -2.47 -16.57 5.67
N TRP A 268 -2.15 -16.05 4.50
CA TRP A 268 -2.95 -16.25 3.30
C TRP A 268 -2.76 -17.66 2.71
N VAL A 269 -3.86 -18.41 2.59
CA VAL A 269 -3.91 -19.67 1.84
C VAL A 269 -4.18 -19.37 0.36
N LEU A 270 -5.18 -18.54 0.10
CA LEU A 270 -5.47 -17.96 -1.21
C LEU A 270 -4.44 -16.86 -1.55
N ASN A 271 -4.04 -16.73 -2.82
CA ASN A 271 -3.27 -15.58 -3.30
C ASN A 271 -4.23 -14.42 -3.58
N PRO A 272 -4.34 -13.40 -2.71
CA PRO A 272 -5.40 -12.40 -2.83
C PRO A 272 -5.20 -11.54 -4.09
N PHE A 273 -3.95 -11.24 -4.46
CA PHE A 273 -3.63 -10.48 -5.66
C PHE A 273 -4.11 -11.20 -6.92
N GLU A 274 -3.82 -12.50 -7.07
CA GLU A 274 -4.24 -13.25 -8.26
C GLU A 274 -5.75 -13.54 -8.27
N PHE A 275 -6.34 -13.79 -7.10
CA PHE A 275 -7.77 -14.02 -6.97
C PHE A 275 -8.60 -12.80 -7.35
N PHE A 276 -8.35 -11.64 -6.71
CA PHE A 276 -9.11 -10.42 -7.02
C PHE A 276 -8.87 -9.97 -8.46
N ARG A 277 -7.63 -10.10 -8.99
CA ARG A 277 -7.30 -9.78 -10.39
C ARG A 277 -8.14 -10.58 -11.39
N ARG A 278 -8.39 -11.88 -11.13
CA ARG A 278 -9.26 -12.72 -11.96
C ARG A 278 -10.74 -12.49 -11.70
N ALA A 279 -11.16 -12.48 -10.43
CA ALA A 279 -12.56 -12.35 -10.02
C ALA A 279 -13.19 -11.02 -10.48
N LEU A 280 -12.43 -9.92 -10.43
CA LEU A 280 -12.87 -8.62 -10.94
C LEU A 280 -12.76 -8.53 -12.48
N GLY A 281 -12.23 -9.55 -13.16
CA GLY A 281 -11.94 -9.57 -14.59
C GLY A 281 -10.75 -8.69 -14.94
N TRP A 282 -9.60 -9.31 -15.21
CA TRP A 282 -8.37 -8.61 -15.55
C TRP A 282 -8.48 -7.85 -16.87
N GLU A 283 -8.04 -6.60 -16.84
CA GLU A 283 -7.74 -5.80 -18.01
C GLU A 283 -6.51 -4.96 -17.69
N ARG A 284 -5.62 -4.75 -18.68
CA ARG A 284 -4.54 -3.79 -18.52
C ARG A 284 -5.12 -2.38 -18.39
N MET A 285 -4.84 -1.74 -17.26
CA MET A 285 -5.25 -0.38 -16.91
C MET A 285 -4.15 0.29 -16.08
N PRO A 286 -4.06 1.64 -16.07
CA PRO A 286 -3.20 2.33 -15.14
C PRO A 286 -3.71 2.14 -13.71
N VAL A 287 -2.81 1.82 -12.79
CA VAL A 287 -3.03 1.77 -11.35
C VAL A 287 -2.41 3.04 -10.74
N PRO A 288 -3.19 3.95 -10.13
CA PRO A 288 -2.65 5.08 -9.38
C PRO A 288 -1.77 4.56 -8.25
N ASP A 289 -0.50 4.95 -8.24
CA ASP A 289 0.49 4.43 -7.31
C ASP A 289 0.80 5.43 -6.19
N VAL A 290 0.77 4.94 -4.94
CA VAL A 290 1.07 5.70 -3.73
C VAL A 290 2.45 5.39 -3.14
N THR A 291 3.27 4.62 -3.87
CA THR A 291 4.57 4.14 -3.40
C THR A 291 5.77 4.76 -4.13
N THR A 292 5.56 5.31 -5.32
CA THR A 292 6.61 5.84 -6.22
C THR A 292 6.29 7.29 -6.59
N LEU A 293 7.34 8.12 -6.72
CA LEU A 293 7.27 9.43 -7.35
C LEU A 293 8.53 9.61 -8.22
N SER A 294 8.40 10.25 -9.39
CA SER A 294 9.54 10.49 -10.31
C SER A 294 10.41 9.24 -10.54
N GLY A 295 9.80 8.05 -10.66
CA GLY A 295 10.46 6.76 -10.90
C GLY A 295 11.07 6.06 -9.68
N ARG A 296 11.24 6.75 -8.53
CA ARG A 296 11.85 6.17 -7.31
C ARG A 296 10.80 5.82 -6.25
N ARG A 297 11.10 4.82 -5.41
CA ARG A 297 10.31 4.55 -4.20
C ARG A 297 10.36 5.80 -3.32
N MET A 298 9.22 6.27 -2.83
CA MET A 298 9.21 7.41 -1.92
C MET A 298 9.86 7.05 -0.58
N TYR A 299 10.62 7.98 -0.02
CA TYR A 299 11.01 7.98 1.39
C TYR A 299 10.31 9.14 2.09
N PHE A 300 9.80 8.90 3.29
CA PHE A 300 9.44 9.98 4.21
C PHE A 300 9.63 9.53 5.66
N SER A 301 9.75 10.49 6.58
CA SER A 301 9.69 10.20 8.01
C SER A 301 8.81 11.16 8.77
N HIS A 302 8.28 10.67 9.89
CA HIS A 302 7.55 11.48 10.86
C HIS A 302 7.91 11.03 12.27
N VAL A 303 7.86 11.99 13.20
CA VAL A 303 8.11 11.77 14.62
C VAL A 303 6.85 12.13 15.39
N ASP A 304 6.28 11.15 16.06
CA ASP A 304 5.13 11.32 16.94
C ASP A 304 5.51 12.13 18.19
N GLY A 305 4.47 12.64 18.85
CA GLY A 305 4.60 13.65 19.89
C GLY A 305 5.00 13.14 21.28
N ASP A 306 5.25 11.85 21.47
CA ASP A 306 5.54 11.26 22.78
C ASP A 306 7.01 11.35 23.16
N GLY A 307 7.26 11.64 24.43
CA GLY A 307 8.60 11.58 25.03
C GLY A 307 9.45 12.84 24.88
N TRP A 308 8.85 14.01 24.60
CA TRP A 308 9.58 15.28 24.54
C TRP A 308 10.32 15.61 25.83
N ASN A 309 9.74 15.23 26.97
CA ASN A 309 10.22 15.54 28.31
C ASN A 309 10.90 14.34 29.00
N ASN A 310 11.03 13.19 28.35
CA ASN A 310 11.73 12.02 28.90
C ASN A 310 13.23 12.33 29.05
N LEU A 311 13.84 11.85 30.13
CA LEU A 311 15.30 11.85 30.29
C LEU A 311 15.90 10.63 29.59
N THR A 312 17.01 10.82 28.89
CA THR A 312 17.70 9.72 28.21
C THR A 312 18.49 8.83 29.19
N GLU A 313 18.49 7.52 28.94
CA GLU A 313 19.30 6.53 29.68
C GLU A 313 20.67 6.27 29.01
N ILE A 314 20.90 6.85 27.83
CA ILE A 314 22.11 6.65 27.02
C ILE A 314 23.32 7.27 27.73
N GLU A 315 24.31 6.44 28.09
CA GLU A 315 25.36 6.78 29.07
C GLU A 315 26.08 8.14 28.84
N PRO A 316 26.55 8.51 27.63
CA PRO A 316 27.13 9.83 27.36
C PRO A 316 26.22 11.04 27.65
N PHE A 317 24.90 10.86 27.57
CA PHE A 317 23.89 11.93 27.64
C PHE A 317 23.12 11.92 28.97
N ARG A 318 22.96 10.75 29.59
CA ARG A 318 22.25 10.53 30.87
C ARG A 318 22.84 11.37 31.99
N ASP A 319 24.17 11.37 32.11
CA ASP A 319 24.89 12.08 33.18
C ASP A 319 24.83 13.62 33.01
N GLN A 320 24.29 14.11 31.90
CA GLN A 320 23.99 15.52 31.62
C GLN A 320 22.49 15.85 31.75
N GLU A 321 21.67 14.91 32.22
CA GLU A 321 20.20 15.01 32.30
C GLU A 321 19.56 15.45 30.96
N ARG A 322 20.10 14.98 29.83
CA ARG A 322 19.60 15.31 28.48
C ARG A 322 18.19 14.74 28.25
N LEU A 323 17.36 15.48 27.52
CA LEU A 323 16.05 14.99 27.09
C LEU A 323 16.18 14.07 25.87
N SER A 324 15.30 13.08 25.74
CA SER A 324 15.24 12.21 24.56
C SER A 324 15.04 13.00 23.26
N ALA A 325 14.22 14.07 23.28
CA ALA A 325 14.07 14.99 22.16
C ALA A 325 15.35 15.80 21.85
N GLU A 326 16.16 16.15 22.85
CA GLU A 326 17.46 16.79 22.61
C GLU A 326 18.44 15.82 21.94
N VAL A 327 18.37 14.51 22.27
CA VAL A 327 19.19 13.46 21.64
C VAL A 327 18.73 13.20 20.20
N ILE A 328 17.42 13.03 19.95
CA ILE A 328 16.87 12.87 18.60
C ILE A 328 17.23 14.06 17.69
N ALA A 329 17.15 15.29 18.22
CA ALA A 329 17.54 16.48 17.47
C ALA A 329 19.01 16.42 17.02
N GLU A 330 19.93 16.14 17.95
CA GLU A 330 21.38 16.12 17.72
C GLU A 330 21.83 14.94 16.83
N GLU A 331 21.28 13.74 17.07
CA GLU A 331 21.80 12.48 16.51
C GLU A 331 21.04 11.94 15.29
N ALA A 332 19.78 12.37 15.09
CA ALA A 332 18.90 11.84 14.06
C ALA A 332 18.33 12.90 13.09
N ILE A 333 18.04 14.13 13.54
CA ILE A 333 17.39 15.14 12.68
C ILE A 333 18.38 16.15 12.08
N ILE A 334 19.23 16.78 12.89
CA ILE A 334 20.19 17.81 12.44
C ILE A 334 21.23 17.25 11.44
N PRO A 335 21.77 16.02 11.57
CA PRO A 335 22.75 15.47 10.63
C PRO A 335 22.17 14.95 9.30
N PHE A 336 20.84 14.97 9.12
CA PHE A 336 20.13 14.34 8.00
C PHE A 336 19.23 15.31 7.22
N GLN A 337 19.75 16.50 6.91
CA GLN A 337 19.02 17.57 6.21
C GLN A 337 18.61 17.23 4.76
N ASP A 338 19.20 16.18 4.19
CA ASP A 338 18.85 15.59 2.89
C ASP A 338 17.65 14.62 2.94
N LEU A 339 17.07 14.42 4.14
CA LEU A 339 15.92 13.56 4.40
C LEU A 339 14.88 14.38 5.20
N PRO A 340 13.70 14.70 4.63
CA PRO A 340 12.67 15.45 5.33
C PRO A 340 12.04 14.63 6.45
N VAL A 341 11.63 15.32 7.52
CA VAL A 341 10.97 14.72 8.67
C VAL A 341 9.84 15.62 9.17
N SER A 342 8.66 15.04 9.40
CA SER A 342 7.52 15.78 9.98
C SER A 342 7.48 15.59 11.49
N VAL A 343 7.84 16.61 12.25
CA VAL A 343 7.97 16.55 13.72
C VAL A 343 6.70 17.07 14.37
N ALA A 344 6.05 16.23 15.17
CA ALA A 344 4.84 16.59 15.90
C ALA A 344 5.09 16.88 17.38
N VAL A 345 4.20 17.68 17.96
CA VAL A 345 4.20 18.04 19.38
C VAL A 345 2.84 17.71 19.99
N ILE A 346 2.84 17.11 21.18
CA ILE A 346 1.66 17.09 22.07
C ILE A 346 1.56 18.47 22.72
N GLY A 347 0.35 19.04 22.76
CA GLY A 347 0.16 20.38 23.31
C GLY A 347 0.52 20.50 24.80
N GLY A 348 0.06 19.57 25.62
CA GLY A 348 0.36 19.52 27.05
C GLY A 348 1.84 19.34 27.40
N ASP A 349 2.60 18.65 26.54
CA ASP A 349 4.05 18.43 26.69
C ASP A 349 4.88 19.71 26.50
N LEU A 350 4.31 20.74 25.87
CA LEU A 350 4.97 22.02 25.63
C LEU A 350 4.27 23.22 26.29
N ASP A 351 3.01 23.09 26.71
CA ASP A 351 2.30 24.10 27.50
C ASP A 351 2.64 24.00 29.01
N PRO A 352 3.34 25.01 29.58
CA PRO A 352 3.69 25.01 31.00
C PRO A 352 2.50 25.09 31.96
N VAL A 353 1.28 25.39 31.47
CA VAL A 353 0.04 25.38 32.26
C VAL A 353 -0.49 23.95 32.46
N LEU A 354 -0.12 23.02 31.57
CA LEU A 354 -0.57 21.61 31.60
C LEU A 354 0.51 20.68 32.15
N GLY A 355 1.74 20.77 31.64
CA GLY A 355 2.87 19.94 32.06
C GLY A 355 4.22 20.26 31.39
N GLY A 356 4.23 21.08 30.34
CA GLY A 356 5.36 21.20 29.44
C GLY A 356 6.58 21.96 29.95
N SER A 357 7.76 21.54 29.49
CA SER A 357 9.04 22.11 29.92
C SER A 357 9.58 23.20 28.98
N ARG A 358 10.30 24.19 29.55
CA ARG A 358 11.01 25.20 28.75
C ARG A 358 12.11 24.61 27.85
N ARG A 359 12.69 23.45 28.24
CA ARG A 359 13.68 22.71 27.44
C ARG A 359 13.03 22.11 26.20
N GLY A 360 11.91 21.40 26.36
CA GLY A 360 11.10 20.91 25.23
C GLY A 360 10.74 22.01 24.24
N GLN A 361 10.27 23.17 24.74
CA GLN A 361 9.99 24.33 23.88
C GLN A 361 11.23 24.88 23.16
N ALA A 362 12.43 24.78 23.74
CA ALA A 362 13.66 25.21 23.10
C ALA A 362 14.04 24.24 21.95
N VAL A 363 13.90 22.94 22.17
CA VAL A 363 14.09 21.91 21.13
C VAL A 363 13.07 22.07 20.01
N ALA A 364 11.79 22.35 20.32
CA ALA A 364 10.76 22.58 19.31
C ALA A 364 11.09 23.77 18.39
N ARG A 365 11.55 24.89 18.98
CA ARG A 365 12.03 26.05 18.21
C ARG A 365 13.27 25.75 17.37
N LEU A 366 14.22 24.97 17.91
CA LEU A 366 15.42 24.53 17.19
C LEU A 366 15.05 23.67 15.96
N LEU A 367 14.21 22.65 16.16
CA LEU A 367 13.79 21.74 15.10
C LEU A 367 12.93 22.46 14.04
N PHE A 368 11.94 23.24 14.45
CA PHE A 368 11.07 23.94 13.49
C PHE A 368 11.79 25.07 12.73
N ALA A 369 12.95 25.53 13.19
CA ALA A 369 13.80 26.45 12.41
C ALA A 369 14.50 25.78 11.22
N LEU A 370 14.68 24.45 11.22
CA LEU A 370 15.38 23.71 10.16
C LEU A 370 14.51 23.62 8.88
N PRO A 371 15.05 23.85 7.66
CA PRO A 371 14.25 23.81 6.43
C PRO A 371 13.58 22.47 6.15
N HIS A 372 14.25 21.34 6.45
CA HIS A 372 13.78 19.99 6.17
C HIS A 372 12.79 19.42 7.19
N VAL A 373 12.57 20.14 8.31
CA VAL A 373 11.59 19.74 9.32
C VAL A 373 10.22 20.32 8.98
N GLU A 374 9.26 19.47 8.68
CA GLU A 374 7.86 19.86 8.53
C GLU A 374 7.21 19.99 9.92
N VAL A 375 6.47 21.08 10.14
CA VAL A 375 5.75 21.32 11.40
C VAL A 375 4.49 20.48 11.40
N ALA A 376 4.33 19.65 12.43
CA ALA A 376 3.14 18.83 12.66
C ALA A 376 2.63 19.00 14.09
N SER A 377 1.43 18.46 14.35
CA SER A 377 0.83 18.38 15.68
C SER A 377 0.45 16.95 16.00
N HIS A 378 0.66 16.53 17.26
CA HIS A 378 0.22 15.26 17.82
C HIS A 378 -0.84 15.55 18.89
N THR A 379 -1.88 16.30 18.49
CA THR A 379 -3.01 16.74 19.34
C THR A 379 -2.65 17.75 20.45
N TYR A 380 -3.64 18.23 21.22
CA TYR A 380 -3.43 19.17 22.33
C TYR A 380 -3.32 18.45 23.69
N THR A 381 -4.25 17.54 23.97
CA THR A 381 -4.40 16.87 25.26
C THR A 381 -4.12 15.37 25.24
N HIS A 382 -3.71 14.85 24.07
CA HIS A 382 -3.28 13.48 23.84
C HIS A 382 -4.38 12.42 24.12
N PRO A 383 -5.45 12.36 23.30
CA PRO A 383 -6.41 11.27 23.29
C PRO A 383 -5.76 9.89 23.12
N TYR A 384 -6.09 8.99 24.03
CA TYR A 384 -5.80 7.56 23.91
C TYR A 384 -6.95 6.81 23.22
N ASN A 385 -8.20 7.20 23.51
CA ASN A 385 -9.41 6.64 22.91
C ASN A 385 -10.19 7.72 22.15
N TRP A 386 -10.20 7.65 20.82
CA TRP A 386 -10.89 8.67 20.01
C TRP A 386 -12.41 8.52 20.01
N SER A 387 -12.93 7.29 20.07
CA SER A 387 -14.38 7.02 20.09
C SER A 387 -15.09 7.61 21.32
N PHE A 388 -14.37 7.73 22.45
CA PHE A 388 -14.88 8.37 23.67
C PHE A 388 -15.28 9.85 23.46
N PHE A 389 -14.67 10.52 22.49
CA PHE A 389 -14.85 11.96 22.25
C PHE A 389 -15.82 12.30 21.10
N GLU A 390 -16.40 11.31 20.41
CA GLU A 390 -17.39 11.55 19.36
C GLU A 390 -18.67 12.17 19.94
N ASP A 391 -19.23 11.54 20.97
CA ASP A 391 -20.39 12.01 21.74
C ASP A 391 -19.96 12.51 23.15
N TYR A 392 -18.94 13.37 23.19
CA TYR A 392 -18.27 13.76 24.44
C TYR A 392 -19.21 14.34 25.52
N ASN A 393 -19.12 13.77 26.73
CA ASN A 393 -19.79 14.27 27.93
C ASN A 393 -18.79 14.44 29.08
N ARG A 394 -18.64 15.68 29.59
CA ARG A 394 -17.71 16.01 30.66
C ARG A 394 -18.00 15.28 31.98
N GLN A 395 -19.24 14.90 32.27
CA GLN A 395 -19.56 14.13 33.48
C GLN A 395 -19.00 12.71 33.38
N THR A 396 -19.13 12.05 32.21
CA THR A 396 -18.57 10.72 31.96
C THR A 396 -17.05 10.69 32.17
N GLU A 397 -16.36 11.74 31.68
CA GLU A 397 -14.92 11.91 31.90
C GLU A 397 -14.59 12.20 33.37
N ALA A 398 -15.34 13.09 34.03
CA ALA A 398 -15.15 13.39 35.45
C ALA A 398 -15.36 12.15 36.34
N ASP A 399 -16.32 11.29 36.02
CA ASP A 399 -16.56 10.03 36.71
C ASP A 399 -15.43 9.01 36.47
N ALA A 400 -14.85 8.97 35.26
CA ALA A 400 -13.67 8.16 34.96
C ALA A 400 -12.45 8.62 35.77
N ILE A 401 -12.19 9.93 35.83
CA ILE A 401 -11.16 10.54 36.67
C ILE A 401 -11.42 10.22 38.15
N ALA A 402 -12.66 10.34 38.63
CA ALA A 402 -13.00 10.05 40.03
C ALA A 402 -12.81 8.57 40.41
N ARG A 403 -12.91 7.64 39.43
CA ARG A 403 -12.59 6.22 39.61
C ARG A 403 -11.08 5.97 39.63
N SER A 404 -10.32 6.50 38.67
CA SER A 404 -8.85 6.29 38.61
C SER A 404 -8.12 6.89 39.83
N LEU A 405 -8.66 7.96 40.41
CA LEU A 405 -8.18 8.56 41.66
C LEU A 405 -8.35 7.68 42.92
N LYS A 406 -9.09 6.58 42.83
CA LYS A 406 -9.43 5.69 43.96
C LYS A 406 -9.21 4.21 43.61
N PRO A 407 -7.95 3.77 43.34
CA PRO A 407 -7.68 2.35 43.17
C PRO A 407 -8.00 1.59 44.46
N GLU A 408 -8.76 0.49 44.35
CA GLU A 408 -9.02 -0.40 45.48
C GLU A 408 -7.72 -1.06 45.94
N ARG A 409 -7.17 -0.60 47.06
CA ARG A 409 -5.91 -1.12 47.59
C ARG A 409 -6.11 -2.54 48.15
N PRO A 410 -5.32 -3.54 47.73
CA PRO A 410 -5.36 -4.88 48.32
C PRO A 410 -5.15 -4.82 49.84
N LEU A 411 -5.85 -5.69 50.59
CA LEU A 411 -5.79 -5.75 52.07
C LEU A 411 -4.36 -5.78 52.62
N ARG A 412 -3.43 -6.42 51.90
CA ARG A 412 -2.00 -6.49 52.25
C ARG A 412 -1.32 -5.12 52.27
N GLU A 413 -1.60 -4.25 51.30
CA GLU A 413 -1.06 -2.89 51.25
C GLU A 413 -1.69 -1.97 52.29
N GLN A 414 -2.98 -2.16 52.58
CA GLN A 414 -3.65 -1.46 53.68
C GLN A 414 -2.98 -1.81 55.03
N PHE A 415 -2.64 -3.08 55.23
CA PHE A 415 -1.91 -3.55 56.42
C PHE A 415 -0.49 -2.97 56.52
N ILE A 416 0.28 -3.01 55.43
CA ILE A 416 1.64 -2.44 55.36
C ILE A 416 1.61 -0.92 55.58
N GLY A 417 0.67 -0.20 54.96
CA GLY A 417 0.51 1.24 55.15
C GLY A 417 0.09 1.62 56.58
N THR A 418 -0.65 0.75 57.27
CA THR A 418 -1.00 0.93 58.68
C THR A 418 0.21 0.72 59.59
N LEU A 419 1.02 -0.32 59.34
CA LEU A 419 2.29 -0.56 60.03
C LEU A 419 3.31 0.58 59.82
N ALA A 420 3.39 1.14 58.60
CA ALA A 420 4.27 2.26 58.31
C ALA A 420 3.91 3.53 59.10
N ARG A 421 2.62 3.86 59.20
CA ARG A 421 2.12 4.98 60.03
C ARG A 421 2.37 4.75 61.52
N LEU A 422 2.16 3.53 62.01
CA LEU A 422 2.48 3.17 63.40
C LEU A 422 3.98 3.27 63.71
N ALA A 423 4.84 3.08 62.71
CA ALA A 423 6.29 3.27 62.80
C ALA A 423 6.76 4.72 62.55
N GLY A 424 5.85 5.70 62.48
CA GLY A 424 6.19 7.12 62.31
C GLY A 424 6.81 7.47 60.94
N ARG A 425 6.64 6.62 59.93
CA ARG A 425 7.12 6.87 58.55
C ARG A 425 5.94 7.18 57.65
N ASP A 426 5.83 8.43 57.21
CA ASP A 426 4.94 8.76 56.10
C ASP A 426 5.41 8.04 54.83
N PRO A 427 4.50 7.42 54.06
CA PRO A 427 4.84 6.86 52.75
C PRO A 427 5.26 8.01 51.81
N PRO A 428 6.18 7.77 50.86
CA PRO A 428 6.66 8.81 49.96
C PRO A 428 5.50 9.39 49.16
N ARG A 429 5.19 10.67 49.40
CA ARG A 429 4.32 11.46 48.53
C ARG A 429 5.11 11.82 47.27
N GLY A 430 5.12 10.91 46.30
CA GLY A 430 5.36 11.31 44.92
C GLY A 430 4.40 12.43 44.54
N GLN A 431 4.83 13.36 43.68
CA GLN A 431 4.00 14.46 43.19
C GLN A 431 2.94 13.92 42.22
N TYR A 432 1.91 13.28 42.79
CA TYR A 432 0.77 12.79 42.06
C TYR A 432 -0.09 13.99 41.60
N ASN A 433 -0.02 14.30 40.30
CA ASN A 433 -0.86 15.31 39.68
C ASN A 433 -2.15 14.63 39.18
N PRO A 434 -3.32 14.87 39.80
CA PRO A 434 -4.58 14.19 39.43
C PRO A 434 -5.12 14.60 38.04
N TYR A 435 -4.45 15.54 37.34
CA TYR A 435 -4.86 16.07 36.03
C TYR A 435 -3.92 15.63 34.89
N ILE A 436 -2.96 14.74 35.15
CA ILE A 436 -2.14 14.06 34.16
C ILE A 436 -2.36 12.55 34.34
N ALA A 437 -2.82 11.86 33.30
CA ALA A 437 -2.94 10.41 33.32
C ALA A 437 -1.54 9.78 33.37
N GLY A 438 -1.35 8.82 34.29
CA GLY A 438 -0.13 8.00 34.36
C GLY A 438 -0.31 6.59 33.76
N THR A 439 -1.49 6.32 33.22
CA THR A 439 -1.92 5.06 32.59
C THR A 439 -3.02 5.36 31.56
N ASP A 440 -3.23 4.45 30.62
CA ASP A 440 -4.22 4.58 29.54
C ASP A 440 -5.67 4.28 30.00
N ASP A 441 -5.87 4.07 31.31
CA ASP A 441 -7.20 3.89 31.95
C ASP A 441 -8.11 5.12 31.84
N LEU A 442 -7.55 6.26 31.43
CA LEU A 442 -8.24 7.52 31.19
C LEU A 442 -8.22 7.83 29.70
N PRO A 443 -9.24 8.49 29.13
CA PRO A 443 -9.39 8.60 27.68
C PRO A 443 -8.32 9.48 27.00
N ARG A 444 -7.50 10.20 27.78
CA ARG A 444 -6.41 11.08 27.31
C ARG A 444 -5.42 11.43 28.43
N THR A 445 -4.23 11.92 28.07
CA THR A 445 -3.19 12.31 29.05
C THR A 445 -3.55 13.57 29.86
N TYR A 446 -3.98 14.66 29.24
CA TYR A 446 -4.12 15.96 29.91
C TYR A 446 -5.58 16.35 30.21
N LEU A 447 -5.96 16.32 31.49
CA LEU A 447 -7.38 16.27 31.92
C LEU A 447 -7.90 17.56 32.58
N LYS A 448 -7.00 18.53 32.78
CA LYS A 448 -7.22 19.80 33.53
C LYS A 448 -8.35 20.66 32.95
N MET A 449 -8.50 20.68 31.63
CA MET A 449 -9.55 21.40 30.92
C MET A 449 -10.52 20.39 30.29
N PRO A 450 -11.81 20.70 30.08
CA PRO A 450 -12.71 19.88 29.27
C PRO A 450 -12.14 19.60 27.86
N PHE A 451 -12.59 18.54 27.22
CA PHE A 451 -12.27 18.29 25.81
C PHE A 451 -13.08 19.24 24.92
N GLU A 452 -12.41 19.90 23.98
CA GLU A 452 -13.02 20.74 22.95
C GLU A 452 -12.31 20.47 21.63
N LEU A 453 -13.03 19.94 20.63
CA LEU A 453 -12.42 19.49 19.37
C LEU A 453 -11.70 20.63 18.61
N GLU A 454 -12.17 21.87 18.71
CA GLU A 454 -11.49 23.02 18.10
C GLU A 454 -10.13 23.31 18.77
N GLN A 455 -10.05 23.20 20.10
CA GLN A 455 -8.78 23.33 20.82
C GLN A 455 -7.86 22.13 20.54
N GLU A 456 -8.43 20.92 20.49
CA GLU A 456 -7.68 19.69 20.23
C GLU A 456 -7.01 19.70 18.86
N VAL A 457 -7.69 20.23 17.83
CA VAL A 457 -7.17 20.29 16.46
C VAL A 457 -6.53 21.64 16.14
N LYS A 458 -7.30 22.72 16.06
CA LYS A 458 -6.78 24.04 15.65
C LYS A 458 -5.90 24.67 16.73
N GLY A 459 -6.24 24.47 18.01
CA GLY A 459 -5.43 24.93 19.14
C GLY A 459 -4.05 24.27 19.16
N ALA A 460 -3.98 22.95 18.94
CA ALA A 460 -2.72 22.20 18.84
C ALA A 460 -1.88 22.60 17.63
N LEU A 461 -2.48 22.75 16.46
CA LEU A 461 -1.79 23.26 15.26
C LEU A 461 -1.22 24.67 15.51
N LYS A 462 -2.01 25.58 16.09
CA LYS A 462 -1.58 26.94 16.42
C LYS A 462 -0.46 26.98 17.48
N LEU A 463 -0.50 26.08 18.47
CA LEU A 463 0.58 25.95 19.45
C LEU A 463 1.86 25.45 18.77
N SER A 464 1.76 24.44 17.92
CA SER A 464 2.89 23.91 17.12
C SER A 464 3.55 25.02 16.30
N GLU A 465 2.73 25.80 15.58
CA GLU A 465 3.19 26.98 14.82
C GLU A 465 3.84 28.07 15.67
N SER A 466 3.48 28.19 16.96
CA SER A 466 4.07 29.21 17.85
C SER A 466 5.55 28.99 18.15
N PHE A 467 6.06 27.76 17.92
CA PHE A 467 7.48 27.44 18.01
C PHE A 467 8.21 27.58 16.66
N ALA A 468 7.49 27.74 15.55
CA ALA A 468 8.09 27.82 14.22
C ALA A 468 8.48 29.27 13.84
N PRO A 469 9.44 29.46 12.91
CA PRO A 469 9.73 30.78 12.35
C PRO A 469 8.49 31.42 11.70
N LYS A 470 8.42 32.76 11.75
CA LYS A 470 7.29 33.53 11.19
C LYS A 470 7.05 33.15 9.72
N GLY A 471 5.86 32.63 9.44
CA GLY A 471 5.42 32.22 8.10
C GLY A 471 5.51 30.72 7.84
N LYS A 472 6.26 29.95 8.65
CA LYS A 472 6.25 28.49 8.58
C LYS A 472 5.00 27.95 9.28
N LYS A 473 4.19 27.19 8.55
CA LYS A 473 2.88 26.69 8.96
C LYS A 473 2.90 25.19 9.22
N ALA A 474 2.00 24.72 10.08
CA ALA A 474 1.76 23.30 10.24
C ALA A 474 1.14 22.73 8.94
N LYS A 475 1.56 21.53 8.55
CA LYS A 475 1.07 20.86 7.32
C LYS A 475 0.45 19.49 7.57
N LEU A 476 0.72 18.91 8.74
CA LEU A 476 0.37 17.53 9.09
C LEU A 476 -0.20 17.44 10.51
N TYR A 477 -1.22 16.61 10.67
CA TYR A 477 -1.79 16.21 11.94
C TYR A 477 -1.56 14.70 12.14
N GLN A 478 -0.84 14.33 13.18
CA GLN A 478 -0.53 12.95 13.54
C GLN A 478 -1.52 12.51 14.63
N TRP A 479 -2.25 11.42 14.40
CA TRP A 479 -3.24 10.92 15.36
C TRP A 479 -2.54 10.22 16.53
N SER A 480 -2.96 10.54 17.76
CA SER A 480 -2.51 9.91 18.99
C SER A 480 -3.36 8.68 19.37
N GLY A 481 -2.86 7.89 20.32
CA GLY A 481 -3.62 6.83 20.98
C GLY A 481 -3.95 5.66 20.06
N ASP A 482 -5.19 5.18 20.12
CA ASP A 482 -5.72 4.13 19.23
C ASP A 482 -5.70 4.49 17.73
N THR A 483 -5.44 5.76 17.38
CA THR A 483 -5.47 6.27 16.01
C THR A 483 -6.80 6.05 15.28
N THR A 484 -7.93 6.06 16.00
CA THR A 484 -9.30 5.86 15.45
C THR A 484 -10.18 7.13 15.45
N PRO A 485 -9.73 8.30 14.97
CA PRO A 485 -10.53 9.53 14.92
C PRO A 485 -11.91 9.33 14.27
N PHE A 486 -12.92 9.91 14.90
CA PHE A 486 -14.26 9.99 14.36
C PHE A 486 -14.37 11.01 13.21
N ALA A 487 -15.46 10.95 12.44
CA ALA A 487 -15.65 11.76 11.23
C ALA A 487 -15.53 13.28 11.48
N GLY A 488 -15.98 13.75 12.65
CA GLY A 488 -15.85 15.16 13.06
C GLY A 488 -14.39 15.60 13.22
N ALA A 489 -13.55 14.77 13.83
CA ALA A 489 -12.14 15.07 14.02
C ALA A 489 -11.36 15.10 12.69
N VAL A 490 -11.58 14.12 11.81
CA VAL A 490 -10.94 14.11 10.47
C VAL A 490 -11.34 15.36 9.67
N ARG A 491 -12.63 15.72 9.67
CA ARG A 491 -13.14 16.96 9.05
C ARG A 491 -12.48 18.22 9.62
N ALA A 492 -12.27 18.29 10.93
CA ALA A 492 -11.62 19.43 11.57
C ALA A 492 -10.16 19.62 11.09
N THR A 493 -9.39 18.54 10.87
CA THR A 493 -8.02 18.66 10.30
C THR A 493 -8.04 19.23 8.89
N ARG A 494 -8.94 18.71 8.03
CA ARG A 494 -9.15 19.20 6.66
C ARG A 494 -9.59 20.67 6.63
N SER A 495 -10.51 21.06 7.51
CA SER A 495 -10.94 22.46 7.67
C SER A 495 -9.86 23.39 8.22
N ALA A 496 -8.84 22.86 8.90
CA ALA A 496 -7.66 23.61 9.33
C ALA A 496 -6.58 23.73 8.23
N GLY A 497 -6.78 23.11 7.06
CA GLY A 497 -5.87 23.17 5.92
C GLY A 497 -4.67 22.21 5.99
N VAL A 498 -4.70 21.21 6.88
CA VAL A 498 -3.63 20.21 7.03
C VAL A 498 -4.07 18.83 6.56
N ARG A 499 -3.09 18.00 6.17
CA ARG A 499 -3.30 16.56 5.97
C ARG A 499 -3.23 15.83 7.32
N ASN A 500 -3.73 14.61 7.40
CA ASN A 500 -3.62 13.77 8.59
C ASN A 500 -3.05 12.38 8.27
N ILE A 501 -2.41 11.75 9.25
CA ILE A 501 -1.78 10.42 9.15
C ILE A 501 -1.73 9.72 10.53
N ASN A 502 -1.43 8.42 10.51
CA ASN A 502 -1.20 7.45 11.61
C ASN A 502 -2.27 6.34 11.63
N GLY A 503 -1.97 5.26 12.34
CA GLY A 503 -2.65 3.96 12.24
C GLY A 503 -2.19 3.14 11.02
N GLY A 504 -2.58 1.87 11.00
CA GLY A 504 -2.33 0.92 9.92
C GLY A 504 -1.22 -0.09 10.20
N ASP A 505 -0.14 0.34 10.86
CA ASP A 505 0.86 -0.54 11.46
C ASP A 505 1.43 -1.66 10.57
N SER A 506 1.85 -1.32 9.34
CA SER A 506 2.38 -2.30 8.39
C SER A 506 3.60 -3.05 8.95
N ARG A 507 3.50 -4.39 9.01
CA ARG A 507 4.58 -5.33 9.33
C ARG A 507 4.63 -6.41 8.26
N LEU A 508 5.82 -6.77 7.78
CA LEU A 508 6.02 -7.90 6.86
C LEU A 508 7.42 -8.49 7.07
N ASP A 509 7.62 -9.07 8.24
CA ASP A 509 8.91 -9.59 8.72
C ASP A 509 8.73 -10.98 9.37
N ARG A 510 9.81 -11.59 9.87
CA ARG A 510 9.76 -12.92 10.50
C ARG A 510 8.76 -13.08 11.66
N ALA A 511 8.35 -11.98 12.32
CA ALA A 511 7.34 -12.01 13.37
C ALA A 511 5.90 -11.88 12.82
N PHE A 512 5.74 -11.24 11.66
CA PHE A 512 4.46 -11.03 10.96
C PHE A 512 4.62 -11.44 9.48
N PRO A 513 4.73 -12.76 9.18
CA PRO A 513 5.19 -13.25 7.88
C PRO A 513 4.06 -13.38 6.85
N SER A 514 3.14 -12.40 6.80
CA SER A 514 2.00 -12.38 5.88
C SER A 514 1.66 -10.98 5.39
N VAL A 515 1.25 -10.86 4.13
CA VAL A 515 0.67 -9.61 3.58
C VAL A 515 -0.65 -9.23 4.26
N ALA A 516 -1.25 -10.10 5.06
CA ALA A 516 -2.35 -9.78 5.97
C ALA A 516 -1.99 -8.73 7.03
N TYR A 517 -0.70 -8.55 7.32
CA TYR A 517 -0.18 -7.51 8.23
C TYR A 517 0.27 -6.24 7.50
N VAL A 518 -0.10 -6.09 6.23
CA VAL A 518 0.11 -4.87 5.45
C VAL A 518 -1.27 -4.24 5.19
N PRO A 519 -1.62 -3.14 5.87
CA PRO A 519 -2.94 -2.51 5.85
C PRO A 519 -3.23 -1.83 4.50
N ALA A 520 -4.49 -1.42 4.33
CA ALA A 520 -4.94 -0.52 3.26
C ALA A 520 -4.15 0.81 3.18
N ILE A 521 -4.51 1.67 2.22
CA ILE A 521 -3.98 3.04 2.11
C ILE A 521 -4.51 3.95 3.24
N GLY A 522 -5.73 3.68 3.71
CA GLY A 522 -6.40 4.40 4.79
C GLY A 522 -7.74 3.74 5.12
N ARG A 523 -8.48 4.30 6.09
CA ARG A 523 -9.82 3.82 6.47
C ARG A 523 -10.90 4.88 6.34
N GLN A 524 -12.12 4.43 6.12
CA GLN A 524 -13.31 5.28 6.12
C GLN A 524 -13.69 5.67 7.55
N ALA A 525 -13.96 6.95 7.79
CA ALA A 525 -14.43 7.50 9.05
C ALA A 525 -15.74 8.28 8.77
N GLY A 526 -16.86 7.57 8.73
CA GLY A 526 -18.14 8.10 8.25
C GLY A 526 -18.05 8.55 6.78
N ALA A 527 -18.28 9.83 6.51
CA ALA A 527 -18.09 10.44 5.19
C ALA A 527 -16.64 10.93 4.93
N GLU A 528 -15.77 10.89 5.95
CA GLU A 528 -14.36 11.27 5.82
C GLU A 528 -13.46 10.05 5.57
N ARG A 529 -12.17 10.30 5.30
CA ARG A 529 -11.13 9.28 5.21
C ARG A 529 -9.91 9.69 6.02
N GLN A 530 -9.43 8.77 6.84
CA GLN A 530 -8.12 8.84 7.48
C GLN A 530 -7.10 8.13 6.59
N ILE A 531 -5.91 8.70 6.47
CA ILE A 531 -4.78 8.06 5.79
C ILE A 531 -3.90 7.34 6.81
N TYR A 532 -3.48 6.13 6.49
CA TYR A 532 -2.60 5.35 7.36
C TYR A 532 -1.13 5.70 7.16
N ALA A 533 -0.33 5.49 8.21
CA ALA A 533 1.11 5.40 8.08
C ALA A 533 1.47 4.26 7.10
N ALA A 534 2.57 4.40 6.37
CA ALA A 534 2.93 3.41 5.36
C ALA A 534 3.70 2.22 5.97
N ASN A 535 4.40 2.42 7.08
CA ASN A 535 4.99 1.36 7.90
C ASN A 535 4.59 1.58 9.36
N SER A 536 4.70 0.54 10.18
CA SER A 536 4.43 0.65 11.60
C SER A 536 5.44 1.51 12.36
N ASN A 537 4.97 2.09 13.46
CA ASN A 537 5.74 2.89 14.40
C ASN A 537 6.68 2.00 15.24
N GLU A 538 7.71 2.54 15.88
CA GLU A 538 8.74 1.70 16.52
C GLU A 538 8.23 0.92 17.73
N ASN A 539 7.22 1.45 18.45
CA ASN A 539 6.59 0.80 19.61
C ASN A 539 6.10 -0.63 19.31
N THR A 540 5.52 -0.89 18.14
CA THR A 540 5.01 -2.22 17.74
C THR A 540 6.13 -3.24 17.53
N TYR A 541 7.36 -2.77 17.33
CA TYR A 541 8.55 -3.61 17.26
C TYR A 541 9.17 -3.86 18.63
N THR A 542 8.78 -3.09 19.64
CA THR A 542 9.33 -3.12 20.99
C THR A 542 8.28 -3.43 22.06
N ASN A 543 7.17 -4.08 21.70
CA ASN A 543 6.06 -4.44 22.59
C ASN A 543 5.59 -3.24 23.44
N ASP A 544 5.12 -2.17 22.78
CA ASP A 544 4.64 -0.93 23.40
C ASP A 544 5.65 -0.34 24.39
N TRP A 545 6.86 -0.15 23.86
CA TRP A 545 8.03 0.36 24.57
C TRP A 545 8.49 -0.45 25.80
N THR A 546 8.02 -1.70 25.99
CA THR A 546 8.54 -2.60 27.06
C THR A 546 9.81 -3.35 26.67
N GLY A 547 10.19 -3.31 25.39
CA GLY A 547 11.37 -3.93 24.81
C GLY A 547 11.09 -5.29 24.14
N PRO A 548 12.05 -5.85 23.40
CA PRO A 548 13.43 -5.39 23.25
C PRO A 548 13.56 -4.16 22.33
N TYR A 549 14.25 -3.12 22.79
CA TYR A 549 14.42 -1.85 22.05
C TYR A 549 15.22 -1.95 20.74
N TYR A 550 15.86 -3.10 20.48
CA TYR A 550 16.48 -3.39 19.17
C TYR A 550 15.48 -3.99 18.15
N GLY A 551 14.24 -4.28 18.55
CA GLY A 551 13.24 -4.92 17.69
C GLY A 551 12.96 -4.14 16.41
N PHE A 552 13.12 -2.81 16.43
CA PHE A 552 12.88 -1.94 15.27
C PHE A 552 13.79 -2.26 14.07
N PHE A 553 14.92 -2.96 14.25
CA PHE A 553 15.72 -3.47 13.13
C PHE A 553 14.93 -4.43 12.19
N LEU A 554 13.82 -5.03 12.63
CA LEU A 554 12.94 -5.83 11.76
C LEU A 554 12.21 -4.98 10.68
N LEU A 555 12.20 -3.65 10.79
CA LEU A 555 11.73 -2.78 9.71
C LEU A 555 12.53 -3.01 8.42
N GLU A 556 13.79 -3.47 8.46
CA GLU A 556 14.56 -3.80 7.25
C GLU A 556 13.95 -4.99 6.47
N GLU A 557 13.43 -6.01 7.16
CA GLU A 557 12.71 -7.11 6.53
C GLU A 557 11.39 -6.62 5.94
N THR A 558 10.64 -5.80 6.68
CA THR A 558 9.39 -5.18 6.20
C THR A 558 9.64 -4.33 4.95
N LEU A 559 10.66 -3.47 4.95
CA LEU A 559 11.03 -2.63 3.80
C LEU A 559 11.42 -3.46 2.57
N LYS A 560 12.12 -4.58 2.76
CA LYS A 560 12.50 -5.50 1.68
C LYS A 560 11.28 -6.22 1.10
N ASN A 561 10.44 -6.81 1.96
CA ASN A 561 9.31 -7.63 1.53
C ASN A 561 8.13 -6.79 0.99
N THR A 562 8.06 -5.50 1.36
CA THR A 562 7.14 -4.51 0.77
C THR A 562 7.71 -3.80 -0.46
N GLU A 563 8.92 -4.15 -0.91
CA GLU A 563 9.50 -3.75 -2.21
C GLU A 563 9.48 -4.91 -3.21
N MET A 564 9.86 -6.10 -2.77
CA MET A 564 10.06 -7.30 -3.59
C MET A 564 9.19 -8.46 -3.08
N PRO A 565 8.47 -9.20 -3.95
CA PRO A 565 8.41 -9.06 -5.41
C PRO A 565 7.43 -7.97 -5.90
N ARG A 566 6.74 -7.28 -4.99
CA ARG A 566 5.78 -6.22 -5.27
C ARG A 566 6.06 -5.02 -4.38
N ARG A 567 6.08 -3.82 -4.96
CA ARG A 567 6.14 -2.59 -4.18
C ARG A 567 4.75 -2.32 -3.58
N LEU A 568 4.58 -2.61 -2.30
CA LEU A 568 3.32 -2.48 -1.55
C LEU A 568 3.25 -1.18 -0.75
N LYS A 569 4.40 -0.69 -0.25
CA LYS A 569 4.51 0.51 0.60
C LYS A 569 5.75 1.34 0.23
N PRO A 570 5.75 2.67 0.40
CA PRO A 570 6.97 3.48 0.37
C PRO A 570 7.90 3.17 1.57
N PHE A 571 9.11 3.75 1.58
CA PHE A 571 10.00 3.71 2.74
C PHE A 571 9.58 4.80 3.74
N ASN A 572 8.68 4.44 4.66
CA ASN A 572 8.35 5.27 5.80
C ASN A 572 9.21 4.87 7.02
N LEU A 573 9.91 5.84 7.61
CA LEU A 573 10.54 5.73 8.92
C LEU A 573 9.66 6.47 9.95
N TYR A 574 9.07 5.74 10.88
CA TYR A 574 8.09 6.24 11.86
C TYR A 574 8.57 5.87 13.28
N TYR A 575 8.65 6.85 14.17
CA TYR A 575 9.18 6.70 15.53
C TYR A 575 8.68 7.86 16.44
N HIS A 576 8.93 7.80 17.74
CA HIS A 576 8.60 8.87 18.71
C HIS A 576 9.86 9.59 19.23
N MET A 577 9.71 10.71 19.96
CA MET A 577 10.87 11.37 20.60
C MET A 577 11.54 10.50 21.67
N TYR A 578 10.79 9.60 22.32
CA TYR A 578 11.37 8.64 23.26
C TYR A 578 12.37 7.64 22.62
N SER A 579 12.45 7.51 21.28
CA SER A 579 13.52 6.74 20.65
C SER A 579 14.94 7.23 21.02
N GLY A 580 15.08 8.49 21.46
CA GLY A 580 16.33 9.04 22.01
C GLY A 580 16.65 8.60 23.44
N GLU A 581 15.78 7.82 24.09
CA GLU A 581 15.92 7.37 25.47
C GLU A 581 16.84 6.15 25.60
N LYS A 582 16.76 5.22 24.64
CA LYS A 582 17.44 3.92 24.68
C LYS A 582 18.45 3.80 23.53
N ALA A 583 19.67 3.38 23.85
CA ALA A 583 20.78 3.33 22.87
C ALA A 583 20.47 2.42 21.66
N ALA A 584 19.74 1.32 21.85
CA ALA A 584 19.38 0.40 20.79
C ALA A 584 18.34 0.98 19.81
N ALA A 585 17.35 1.73 20.31
CA ALA A 585 16.34 2.39 19.48
C ALA A 585 16.98 3.49 18.63
N LEU A 586 17.77 4.39 19.26
CA LEU A 586 18.53 5.42 18.56
C LEU A 586 19.47 4.82 17.49
N ALA A 587 20.11 3.69 17.77
CA ALA A 587 20.95 2.98 16.79
C ALA A 587 20.13 2.48 15.58
N ALA A 588 18.90 2.01 15.78
CA ALA A 588 17.98 1.64 14.71
C ALA A 588 17.55 2.87 13.88
N ILE A 589 17.17 3.98 14.50
CA ILE A 589 16.85 5.24 13.78
C ILE A 589 18.02 5.67 12.89
N LYS A 590 19.24 5.72 13.45
CA LYS A 590 20.46 6.07 12.72
C LYS A 590 20.86 5.05 11.66
N HIS A 591 20.44 3.80 11.77
CA HIS A 591 20.58 2.79 10.71
C HIS A 591 19.66 3.12 9.53
N PHE A 592 18.36 3.28 9.77
CA PHE A 592 17.39 3.55 8.71
C PHE A 592 17.60 4.89 8.01
N LEU A 593 18.05 5.93 8.72
CA LEU A 593 18.45 7.20 8.09
C LEU A 593 19.65 7.04 7.14
N ARG A 594 20.65 6.23 7.52
CA ARG A 594 21.79 5.91 6.64
C ARG A 594 21.37 5.04 5.45
N LEU A 595 20.48 4.07 5.66
CA LEU A 595 19.90 3.24 4.60
C LEU A 595 19.08 4.07 3.60
N ALA A 596 18.25 5.00 4.08
CA ALA A 596 17.49 5.91 3.23
C ALA A 596 18.41 6.82 2.40
N ARG A 597 19.48 7.36 3.00
CA ARG A 597 20.47 8.17 2.27
C ARG A 597 21.18 7.39 1.15
N SER A 598 21.49 6.10 1.35
CA SER A 598 22.16 5.27 0.34
C SER A 598 21.23 4.56 -0.64
N SER A 599 19.92 4.60 -0.42
CA SER A 599 18.92 3.96 -1.29
C SER A 599 18.52 4.84 -2.48
N ALA A 600 18.05 4.21 -3.56
CA ALA A 600 17.46 4.88 -4.73
C ALA A 600 16.02 5.36 -4.43
N VAL A 601 15.89 6.25 -3.45
CA VAL A 601 14.62 6.85 -3.01
C VAL A 601 14.47 8.30 -3.46
N ILE A 602 13.22 8.79 -3.46
CA ILE A 602 12.85 10.20 -3.53
C ILE A 602 12.35 10.64 -2.14
N PRO A 603 13.09 11.48 -1.40
CA PRO A 603 12.65 11.97 -0.10
C PRO A 603 11.53 13.02 -0.25
N VAL A 604 10.42 12.85 0.46
CA VAL A 604 9.26 13.77 0.44
C VAL A 604 8.74 14.05 1.87
N PRO A 605 8.10 15.20 2.14
CA PRO A 605 7.43 15.45 3.41
C PRO A 605 6.28 14.46 3.63
N ALA A 606 5.99 14.09 4.88
CA ALA A 606 4.90 13.14 5.14
C ALA A 606 3.52 13.71 4.77
N SER A 607 3.33 15.04 4.81
CA SER A 607 2.13 15.69 4.25
C SER A 607 1.94 15.47 2.74
N LEU A 608 3.02 15.33 1.97
CA LEU A 608 2.93 15.05 0.53
C LEU A 608 2.55 13.59 0.28
N TYR A 609 3.10 12.63 1.03
CA TYR A 609 2.61 11.25 1.00
C TYR A 609 1.13 11.18 1.37
N ALA A 610 0.72 11.85 2.46
CA ALA A 610 -0.68 11.85 2.89
C ALA A 610 -1.63 12.47 1.84
N ALA A 611 -1.17 13.48 1.08
CA ALA A 611 -1.91 13.99 -0.07
C ALA A 611 -2.03 12.96 -1.21
N ILE A 612 -0.91 12.35 -1.63
CA ILE A 612 -0.88 11.30 -2.67
C ILE A 612 -1.82 10.14 -2.32
N ALA A 613 -1.81 9.72 -1.06
CA ALA A 613 -2.65 8.63 -0.54
C ALA A 613 -4.15 8.99 -0.49
N ASP A 614 -4.51 10.23 -0.18
CA ASP A 614 -5.90 10.73 -0.25
C ASP A 614 -6.38 10.79 -1.71
N ASP A 615 -5.52 11.27 -2.61
CA ASP A 615 -5.84 11.44 -4.04
C ASP A 615 -5.91 10.11 -4.83
N PHE A 616 -5.42 8.99 -4.29
CA PHE A 616 -5.70 7.64 -4.82
C PHE A 616 -7.21 7.38 -4.95
N TYR A 617 -7.98 7.87 -3.98
CA TYR A 617 -9.41 7.62 -3.92
C TYR A 617 -10.21 8.55 -4.85
N THR A 618 -9.69 9.74 -5.18
CA THR A 618 -10.34 10.70 -6.09
C THR A 618 -9.96 10.49 -7.56
N THR A 619 -8.76 9.96 -7.83
CA THR A 619 -8.22 9.76 -9.19
C THR A 619 -9.21 9.00 -10.08
N GLU A 620 -9.49 9.56 -11.25
CA GLU A 620 -10.35 8.99 -12.28
C GLU A 620 -9.55 8.57 -13.51
N ILE A 621 -9.97 7.45 -14.11
CA ILE A 621 -9.30 6.85 -15.27
C ILE A 621 -10.33 6.56 -16.34
N ARG A 622 -9.99 6.94 -17.58
CA ARG A 622 -10.81 6.73 -18.78
C ARG A 622 -9.95 6.01 -19.81
N LYS A 623 -10.42 4.89 -20.35
CA LYS A 623 -9.78 4.22 -21.49
C LYS A 623 -10.31 4.86 -22.77
N VAL A 624 -9.40 5.33 -23.61
CA VAL A 624 -9.71 6.09 -24.84
C VAL A 624 -9.30 5.33 -26.10
N ASP A 625 -8.40 4.35 -25.97
CA ASP A 625 -8.00 3.41 -27.01
C ASP A 625 -7.44 2.12 -26.35
N THR A 626 -7.03 1.14 -27.15
CA THR A 626 -6.50 -0.17 -26.75
C THR A 626 -5.37 -0.06 -25.71
N GLU A 627 -4.40 0.81 -25.99
CA GLU A 627 -3.22 1.08 -25.15
C GLU A 627 -3.11 2.57 -24.78
N VAL A 628 -4.24 3.28 -24.69
CA VAL A 628 -4.28 4.70 -24.32
C VAL A 628 -5.34 5.00 -23.26
N TRP A 629 -4.94 5.75 -22.24
CA TRP A 629 -5.79 6.17 -21.13
C TRP A 629 -5.62 7.64 -20.81
N GLU A 630 -6.67 8.24 -20.26
CA GLU A 630 -6.61 9.53 -19.58
C GLU A 630 -6.71 9.35 -18.06
N VAL A 631 -5.93 10.15 -17.34
CA VAL A 631 -5.86 10.16 -15.86
C VAL A 631 -6.13 11.58 -15.37
N SER A 632 -7.23 11.76 -14.64
CA SER A 632 -7.72 13.05 -14.14
C SER A 632 -8.03 12.99 -12.64
N ASN A 633 -8.37 14.14 -12.04
CA ASN A 633 -8.72 14.28 -10.62
C ASN A 633 -7.66 13.70 -9.64
N ARG A 634 -6.38 13.79 -10.03
CA ARG A 634 -5.26 13.09 -9.37
C ARG A 634 -4.51 13.91 -8.31
N GLY A 635 -4.81 15.20 -8.15
CA GLY A 635 -4.21 16.06 -7.11
C GLY A 635 -2.68 15.96 -7.03
N ALA A 636 -2.15 15.49 -5.89
CA ALA A 636 -0.73 15.25 -5.65
C ALA A 636 -0.22 13.90 -6.20
N LEU A 637 -1.10 12.96 -6.54
CA LEU A 637 -0.73 11.66 -7.12
C LEU A 637 -0.27 11.87 -8.57
N GLN A 638 1.03 11.69 -8.82
CA GLN A 638 1.67 11.92 -10.12
C GLN A 638 2.44 10.68 -10.61
N THR A 639 2.01 9.48 -10.25
CA THR A 639 2.51 8.23 -10.83
C THR A 639 1.38 7.25 -11.07
N VAL A 640 1.35 6.65 -12.25
CA VAL A 640 0.51 5.48 -12.54
C VAL A 640 1.38 4.31 -12.97
N ARG A 641 0.97 3.10 -12.57
CA ARG A 641 1.68 1.85 -12.83
C ARG A 641 0.87 0.96 -13.77
N PHE A 642 1.54 0.27 -14.68
CA PHE A 642 0.95 -0.81 -15.46
C PHE A 642 1.63 -2.11 -15.07
N ASP A 643 0.88 -3.05 -14.51
CA ASP A 643 1.36 -4.40 -14.21
C ASP A 643 1.38 -5.27 -15.48
N ASP A 644 2.16 -6.36 -15.47
CA ASP A 644 2.39 -7.24 -16.62
C ASP A 644 2.87 -6.50 -17.90
N ALA A 645 3.63 -5.41 -17.72
CA ALA A 645 4.02 -4.48 -18.79
C ALA A 645 5.42 -4.74 -19.40
N GLY A 646 6.05 -5.89 -19.13
CA GLY A 646 7.43 -6.22 -19.56
C GLY A 646 7.68 -6.31 -21.08
N SER A 647 6.65 -6.13 -21.90
CA SER A 647 6.72 -6.03 -23.37
C SER A 647 6.23 -4.67 -23.91
N LEU A 648 6.09 -3.65 -23.05
CA LEU A 648 5.57 -2.33 -23.40
C LEU A 648 6.57 -1.22 -23.07
N ALA A 649 6.56 -0.20 -23.93
CA ALA A 649 7.19 1.10 -23.71
C ALA A 649 6.13 2.16 -23.44
N LEU A 650 6.54 3.26 -22.80
CA LEU A 650 5.82 4.53 -22.92
C LEU A 650 5.94 5.06 -24.36
N ASP A 651 4.82 5.44 -24.97
CA ASP A 651 4.81 6.16 -26.23
C ASP A 651 4.73 7.67 -25.99
N LEU A 652 5.89 8.33 -25.98
CA LEU A 652 6.00 9.73 -25.58
C LEU A 652 5.34 10.69 -26.57
N ASP A 653 5.40 10.42 -27.88
CA ASP A 653 4.79 11.28 -28.93
C ASP A 653 3.26 11.33 -28.82
N ASN A 654 2.65 10.20 -28.42
CA ASN A 654 1.21 10.08 -28.25
C ASN A 654 0.75 10.38 -26.81
N SER A 655 1.68 10.67 -25.90
CA SER A 655 1.38 11.02 -24.50
C SER A 655 1.35 12.53 -24.28
N ARG A 656 0.58 12.99 -23.28
CA ARG A 656 0.50 14.39 -22.85
C ARG A 656 0.45 14.47 -21.34
N GLY A 657 1.25 15.36 -20.74
CA GLY A 657 1.37 15.45 -19.28
C GLY A 657 2.11 14.27 -18.68
N VAL A 658 3.10 13.74 -19.40
CA VAL A 658 3.95 12.63 -18.96
C VAL A 658 5.40 13.09 -19.00
N LEU A 659 6.13 12.85 -17.92
CA LEU A 659 7.54 13.22 -17.75
C LEU A 659 8.46 12.09 -18.23
N GLY A 660 8.03 10.84 -18.05
CA GLY A 660 8.73 9.65 -18.49
C GLY A 660 8.29 8.40 -17.74
N ALA A 661 9.09 7.33 -17.80
CA ALA A 661 8.74 6.04 -17.21
C ALA A 661 9.96 5.17 -16.85
N THR A 662 9.76 4.24 -15.91
CA THR A 662 10.75 3.24 -15.50
C THR A 662 10.11 1.86 -15.32
N MET A 663 10.89 0.80 -15.58
CA MET A 663 10.48 -0.58 -15.37
C MET A 663 11.01 -1.09 -14.03
N HIS A 664 10.12 -1.54 -13.17
CA HIS A 664 10.48 -2.12 -11.87
C HIS A 664 9.53 -3.28 -11.53
N ASN A 665 10.07 -4.44 -11.15
CA ASN A 665 9.32 -5.66 -10.81
C ASN A 665 8.24 -6.05 -11.84
N GLY A 666 8.60 -6.07 -13.12
CA GLY A 666 7.69 -6.42 -14.22
C GLY A 666 6.62 -5.37 -14.54
N SER A 667 6.62 -4.25 -13.82
CA SER A 667 5.61 -3.19 -13.91
C SER A 667 6.24 -1.91 -14.48
N LEU A 668 5.48 -1.18 -15.31
CA LEU A 668 5.88 0.11 -15.90
C LEU A 668 5.32 1.25 -15.05
N TYR A 669 6.17 1.99 -14.36
CA TYR A 669 5.80 3.18 -13.58
C TYR A 669 5.96 4.41 -14.47
N VAL A 670 4.87 5.12 -14.75
CA VAL A 670 4.82 6.32 -15.59
C VAL A 670 4.68 7.55 -14.68
N ALA A 671 5.65 8.45 -14.74
CA ALA A 671 5.65 9.71 -14.01
C ALA A 671 4.85 10.77 -14.78
N LEU A 672 3.83 11.33 -14.13
CA LEU A 672 2.92 12.33 -14.69
C LEU A 672 3.39 13.75 -14.35
N ASP A 673 3.02 14.71 -15.19
CA ASP A 673 3.26 16.12 -14.90
C ASP A 673 2.10 16.71 -14.07
N SER A 674 2.44 17.33 -12.94
CA SER A 674 1.48 18.04 -12.10
C SER A 674 0.91 19.30 -12.75
N ALA A 675 1.50 19.80 -13.83
CA ALA A 675 1.02 20.96 -14.60
C ALA A 675 -0.12 20.64 -15.62
N VAL A 676 -0.68 19.43 -15.60
CA VAL A 676 -1.60 18.83 -16.62
C VAL A 676 -2.74 19.72 -17.20
N ASP A 677 -3.98 19.69 -16.70
CA ASP A 677 -4.54 18.91 -15.57
C ASP A 677 -4.97 17.47 -15.89
N VAL A 678 -5.14 17.08 -17.17
CA VAL A 678 -5.56 15.72 -17.59
C VAL A 678 -4.44 15.06 -18.38
N ALA A 679 -3.82 14.02 -17.81
CA ALA A 679 -2.69 13.34 -18.45
C ALA A 679 -3.19 12.25 -19.40
N ARG A 680 -2.75 12.27 -20.66
CA ARG A 680 -2.96 11.19 -21.64
C ARG A 680 -1.72 10.31 -21.64
N VAL A 681 -1.88 9.04 -21.27
CA VAL A 681 -0.80 8.05 -21.26
C VAL A 681 -1.05 7.07 -22.40
N ALA A 682 -0.16 7.07 -23.39
CA ALA A 682 -0.13 6.10 -24.48
C ALA A 682 1.03 5.12 -24.27
N LEU A 683 0.76 3.82 -24.45
CA LEU A 683 1.79 2.78 -24.49
C LEU A 683 1.92 2.22 -25.91
N ARG A 684 3.05 1.58 -26.16
CA ARG A 684 3.35 0.85 -27.40
C ARG A 684 4.15 -0.41 -27.11
N ALA A 685 4.25 -1.33 -28.07
CA ALA A 685 5.16 -2.48 -27.95
C ALA A 685 6.63 -2.03 -27.76
N GLU A 686 7.35 -2.66 -26.83
CA GLU A 686 8.76 -2.39 -26.55
C GLU A 686 9.65 -2.89 -27.70
N ASN A 687 10.21 -1.96 -28.50
CA ASN A 687 11.24 -2.30 -29.48
C ASN A 687 12.63 -2.35 -28.84
N ARG A 688 13.10 -3.58 -28.57
CA ARG A 688 14.40 -3.84 -27.94
C ARG A 688 15.61 -3.66 -28.87
N GLU A 689 15.42 -3.62 -30.19
CA GLU A 689 16.52 -3.49 -31.15
C GLU A 689 16.85 -2.03 -31.47
N SER A 690 15.86 -1.14 -31.40
CA SER A 690 16.07 0.31 -31.44
C SER A 690 15.01 1.00 -30.57
N PRO A 691 15.31 1.34 -29.30
CA PRO A 691 14.40 2.06 -28.41
C PRO A 691 14.36 3.55 -28.79
N GLU A 692 13.89 3.85 -30.00
CA GLU A 692 13.87 5.21 -30.52
C GLU A 692 12.87 6.07 -29.77
N LEU A 693 13.42 6.96 -28.93
CA LEU A 693 12.76 8.21 -28.60
C LEU A 693 12.73 9.06 -29.88
N SER A 694 11.62 8.95 -30.58
CA SER A 694 11.10 10.01 -31.43
C SER A 694 10.94 11.28 -30.57
N GLY A 695 11.30 12.44 -31.14
CA GLY A 695 11.31 13.73 -30.43
C GLY A 695 12.67 14.40 -30.21
N ARG A 696 12.62 15.66 -29.75
CA ARG A 696 13.78 16.55 -29.54
C ARG A 696 14.25 16.63 -28.07
N GLY A 697 13.53 16.07 -27.10
CA GLY A 697 13.90 16.14 -25.69
C GLY A 697 14.62 14.89 -25.14
N ALA A 698 14.58 14.76 -23.81
CA ALA A 698 14.88 13.54 -23.07
C ALA A 698 13.67 13.14 -22.20
N MET A 699 13.54 11.86 -21.89
CA MET A 699 12.49 11.26 -21.06
C MET A 699 13.05 10.99 -19.66
N LEU A 700 12.29 11.31 -18.60
CA LEU A 700 12.69 10.96 -17.23
C LEU A 700 12.66 9.43 -17.05
N VAL A 701 13.72 8.85 -16.48
CA VAL A 701 13.69 7.47 -15.98
C VAL A 701 13.46 7.49 -14.48
N GLU A 702 14.33 8.21 -13.75
CA GLU A 702 14.19 8.38 -12.30
C GLU A 702 14.86 9.66 -11.80
N ALA A 703 14.38 10.23 -10.69
CA ALA A 703 15.02 11.35 -9.99
C ALA A 703 14.83 11.29 -8.47
N ARG A 704 15.82 11.77 -7.71
CA ARG A 704 15.70 12.05 -6.26
C ARG A 704 14.82 13.27 -5.97
N TRP A 705 14.65 14.17 -6.95
CA TRP A 705 13.81 15.36 -6.85
C TRP A 705 12.50 15.15 -7.61
N GLN A 706 11.42 15.77 -7.14
CA GLN A 706 10.18 15.83 -7.89
C GLN A 706 10.40 16.73 -9.11
N ILE A 707 10.18 16.18 -10.31
CA ILE A 707 10.20 16.90 -11.57
C ILE A 707 8.77 17.28 -11.96
N ARG A 708 8.56 18.46 -12.55
CA ARG A 708 7.25 18.97 -13.00
C ARG A 708 7.39 20.08 -14.05
N ASN A 709 6.25 20.52 -14.60
CA ASN A 709 6.13 21.69 -15.48
C ASN A 709 7.09 21.64 -16.69
N ARG A 710 7.01 20.51 -17.41
CA ARG A 710 7.82 20.25 -18.60
C ARG A 710 7.41 21.16 -19.75
N ARG A 711 8.40 21.82 -20.34
CA ARG A 711 8.27 22.71 -21.49
C ARG A 711 9.24 22.24 -22.57
N GLU A 712 8.73 21.94 -23.76
CA GLU A 712 9.58 21.69 -24.93
C GLU A 712 10.17 23.01 -25.44
N GLU A 713 11.43 23.00 -25.86
CA GLU A 713 12.13 24.16 -26.44
C GLU A 713 12.66 23.78 -27.85
N ASP A 714 12.95 24.76 -28.72
CA ASP A 714 13.26 24.53 -30.16
C ASP A 714 14.30 23.42 -30.39
N CYS A 715 15.34 23.37 -29.57
CA CYS A 715 16.20 22.20 -29.43
C CYS A 715 16.54 21.95 -27.96
N GLY A 716 15.60 21.35 -27.25
CA GLY A 716 15.79 21.01 -25.85
C GLY A 716 14.49 20.93 -25.07
N MET A 717 14.59 21.12 -23.76
CA MET A 717 13.44 21.20 -22.85
C MET A 717 13.82 21.95 -21.57
N SER A 718 12.85 22.51 -20.87
CA SER A 718 13.02 22.87 -19.46
C SER A 718 11.99 22.20 -18.56
N VAL A 719 12.40 21.93 -17.32
CA VAL A 719 11.55 21.37 -16.26
C VAL A 719 11.84 22.12 -14.96
N ASP A 720 10.85 22.17 -14.08
CA ASP A 720 11.04 22.66 -12.71
C ASP A 720 11.24 21.46 -11.77
N ALA A 721 12.09 21.62 -10.75
CA ALA A 721 12.44 20.57 -9.81
C ALA A 721 12.45 21.07 -8.36
N GLU A 722 12.12 20.19 -7.42
CA GLU A 722 12.12 20.44 -5.97
C GLU A 722 12.45 19.13 -5.21
N GLY A 723 13.25 19.19 -4.15
CA GLY A 723 13.58 18.01 -3.34
C GLY A 723 14.81 18.14 -2.44
N PHE A 724 15.08 17.08 -1.69
CA PHE A 724 16.02 17.07 -0.58
C PHE A 724 17.37 16.43 -0.93
N GLY A 725 18.46 17.10 -0.55
CA GLY A 725 19.82 16.70 -0.89
C GLY A 725 20.15 16.87 -2.37
N ARG A 726 21.25 16.24 -2.79
CA ARG A 726 21.80 16.34 -4.16
C ARG A 726 20.84 15.84 -5.24
N GLY A 727 20.84 16.51 -6.38
CA GLY A 727 20.00 16.18 -7.54
C GLY A 727 20.57 15.03 -8.35
N ASP A 728 20.31 13.81 -7.89
CA ASP A 728 20.67 12.57 -8.59
C ASP A 728 19.49 12.08 -9.45
N MET A 729 19.71 11.97 -10.76
CA MET A 729 18.65 11.61 -11.73
C MET A 729 19.20 10.95 -13.00
N ILE A 730 18.38 10.10 -13.61
CA ILE A 730 18.65 9.38 -14.85
C ILE A 730 17.60 9.76 -15.89
N TRP A 731 18.07 10.10 -17.08
CA TRP A 731 17.27 10.48 -18.23
C TRP A 731 17.61 9.58 -19.42
N ARG A 732 16.64 9.36 -20.31
CA ARG A 732 16.81 8.62 -21.58
C ARG A 732 16.63 9.57 -22.76
N THR A 733 17.49 9.46 -23.76
CA THR A 733 17.35 10.10 -25.07
C THR A 733 17.96 9.18 -26.15
N ARG A 734 18.21 9.69 -27.35
CA ARG A 734 18.92 8.94 -28.41
C ARG A 734 20.39 8.72 -28.02
N ALA A 735 20.90 7.52 -28.29
CA ALA A 735 22.30 7.18 -28.00
C ALA A 735 23.30 8.19 -28.60
N GLY A 736 24.34 8.55 -27.85
CA GLY A 736 25.37 9.50 -28.26
C GLY A 736 24.96 10.98 -28.30
N ARG A 737 23.67 11.32 -28.14
CA ARG A 737 23.19 12.71 -28.08
C ARG A 737 23.70 13.41 -26.83
N ALA A 738 24.11 14.67 -26.95
CA ALA A 738 24.48 15.50 -25.81
C ALA A 738 23.52 16.67 -25.56
N PHE A 739 23.51 17.12 -24.31
CA PHE A 739 22.82 18.31 -23.84
C PHE A 739 23.77 19.14 -22.98
N GLU A 740 23.74 20.45 -23.15
CA GLU A 740 24.14 21.37 -22.10
C GLU A 740 22.97 21.50 -21.12
N VAL A 741 23.20 21.16 -19.85
CA VAL A 741 22.22 21.24 -18.77
C VAL A 741 22.61 22.38 -17.84
N VAL A 742 21.72 23.36 -17.70
CA VAL A 742 21.92 24.53 -16.84
C VAL A 742 20.85 24.55 -15.76
N LEU A 743 21.31 24.66 -14.51
CA LEU A 743 20.48 24.74 -13.32
C LEU A 743 20.31 26.19 -12.89
N PHE A 744 19.07 26.65 -12.75
CA PHE A 744 18.73 28.01 -12.35
C PHE A 744 17.93 28.05 -11.04
N ARG A 745 18.15 29.08 -10.23
CA ARG A 745 17.24 29.49 -9.15
C ARG A 745 16.79 30.93 -9.43
N GLY A 746 15.57 31.08 -9.92
CA GLY A 746 15.13 32.32 -10.55
C GLY A 746 16.00 32.67 -11.75
N ALA A 747 16.54 33.89 -11.80
CA ALA A 747 17.47 34.32 -12.85
C ALA A 747 18.94 33.92 -12.62
N ARG A 748 19.29 33.32 -11.47
CA ARG A 748 20.67 32.97 -11.13
C ARG A 748 21.01 31.57 -11.61
N GLU A 749 22.05 31.45 -12.43
CA GLU A 749 22.71 30.18 -12.74
C GLU A 749 23.42 29.63 -11.49
N LEU A 750 23.20 28.35 -11.18
CA LEU A 750 23.80 27.62 -10.06
C LEU A 750 24.88 26.64 -10.54
N SER A 751 24.62 25.93 -11.63
CA SER A 751 25.56 25.02 -12.27
C SER A 751 25.27 24.85 -13.76
N ARG A 752 26.29 24.41 -14.51
CA ARG A 752 26.24 24.12 -15.93
C ARG A 752 27.13 22.91 -16.20
N GLU A 753 26.59 21.91 -16.88
CA GLU A 753 27.32 20.70 -17.25
C GLU A 753 26.92 20.23 -18.66
N ILE A 754 27.86 19.61 -19.38
CA ILE A 754 27.57 18.97 -20.68
C ILE A 754 27.53 17.46 -20.44
N VAL A 755 26.39 16.85 -20.74
CA VAL A 755 26.17 15.40 -20.61
C VAL A 755 25.93 14.78 -21.97
N ARG A 756 26.37 13.53 -22.15
CA ARG A 756 26.16 12.75 -23.37
C ARG A 756 25.57 11.39 -23.02
N ALA A 757 24.54 10.98 -23.77
CA ALA A 757 23.90 9.68 -23.62
C ALA A 757 24.82 8.54 -24.04
N GLY A 758 24.82 7.46 -23.26
CA GLY A 758 25.52 6.21 -23.58
C GLY A 758 24.93 5.48 -24.78
N ALA A 759 25.49 4.31 -25.08
CA ALA A 759 24.96 3.42 -26.14
C ALA A 759 23.56 2.86 -25.82
N ASP A 760 23.19 2.85 -24.54
CA ASP A 760 21.86 2.52 -24.00
C ASP A 760 20.87 3.70 -24.05
N GLY A 761 21.31 4.86 -24.54
CA GLY A 761 20.52 6.10 -24.57
C GLY A 761 20.37 6.78 -23.20
N LEU A 762 21.05 6.30 -22.14
CA LEU A 762 20.94 6.89 -20.80
C LEU A 762 22.03 7.94 -20.54
N PHE A 763 21.68 8.98 -19.79
CA PHE A 763 22.65 9.86 -19.13
C PHE A 763 22.22 10.14 -17.69
N ARG A 764 23.20 10.46 -16.84
CA ARG A 764 23.00 10.76 -15.42
C ARG A 764 23.37 12.22 -15.15
N LEU A 765 22.62 12.88 -14.29
CA LEU A 765 22.98 14.18 -13.69
C LEU A 765 23.22 13.97 -12.19
N GLN A 766 24.21 14.67 -11.64
CA GLN A 766 24.56 14.63 -10.21
C GLN A 766 24.79 16.03 -9.67
N LEU A 767 23.70 16.77 -9.51
CA LEU A 767 23.71 18.18 -9.15
C LEU A 767 24.05 18.34 -7.65
N GLU A 768 25.11 19.09 -7.35
CA GLU A 768 25.54 19.37 -5.97
C GLU A 768 24.60 20.32 -5.18
N PRO A 769 24.04 21.40 -5.76
CA PRO A 769 23.10 22.27 -5.04
C PRO A 769 21.84 21.50 -4.63
N ASP A 770 21.24 21.86 -3.48
CA ASP A 770 19.90 21.39 -3.12
C ASP A 770 18.80 22.04 -3.98
N ALA A 771 17.61 21.44 -3.94
CA ALA A 771 16.38 21.99 -4.50
C ALA A 771 15.30 22.16 -3.42
N LEU A 772 15.68 22.60 -2.20
CA LEU A 772 14.72 22.92 -1.14
C LEU A 772 13.83 24.11 -1.55
N ASP A 773 14.45 25.12 -2.13
CA ASP A 773 13.76 26.11 -2.96
C ASP A 773 13.64 25.55 -4.39
N PRO A 774 12.49 25.69 -5.07
CA PRO A 774 12.34 25.24 -6.44
C PRO A 774 13.38 25.81 -7.40
N VAL A 775 13.88 24.95 -8.28
CA VAL A 775 14.89 25.26 -9.31
C VAL A 775 14.34 24.90 -10.70
N THR A 776 14.91 25.51 -11.73
CA THR A 776 14.59 25.17 -13.13
C THR A 776 15.82 24.57 -13.80
N LEU A 777 15.65 23.40 -14.40
CA LEU A 777 16.65 22.77 -15.27
C LEU A 777 16.30 23.11 -16.73
N ARG A 778 17.26 23.67 -17.47
CA ARG A 778 17.18 23.80 -18.93
C ARG A 778 18.20 22.87 -19.58
N PHE A 779 17.71 22.05 -20.49
CA PHE A 779 18.49 21.17 -21.36
C PHE A 779 18.50 21.80 -22.75
N THR A 780 19.67 22.19 -23.24
CA THR A 780 19.86 22.71 -24.61
C THR A 780 20.64 21.66 -25.41
N CYS A 781 20.26 21.39 -26.65
CA CYS A 781 21.03 20.49 -27.53
C CYS A 781 22.51 20.92 -27.61
N HIS A 782 23.41 19.95 -27.49
CA HIS A 782 24.84 20.14 -27.69
C HIS A 782 25.32 19.03 -28.64
N GLU A 783 25.93 19.39 -29.77
CA GLU A 783 26.38 18.42 -30.79
C GLU A 783 27.79 17.90 -30.47
#